data_AF-A0A849PNT5-F1
#
_entry.id   AF-A0A849PNT5-F1
#
_cell.length_a   1.000
_cell.length_b   1.000
_cell.length_c   1.000
_cell.angle_alpha   90.00
_cell.angle_beta   90.00
_cell.angle_gamma   90.00
#
_symmetry.space_group_name_H-M   'P 1'
#
loop_
_entity.id
_entity.type
_entity.pdbx_description
1 polymer ?
#
loop_
_entity_poly.entity_id
_entity_poly.type
_entity_poly.pdbx_seq_one_letter_code
_entity_poly.pdbx_strand_id
1 'polypeptide(L)'
;MHNILKRDGRITNFKKEKITTAIHKAVLAANANDEELVKKLTDEVVALIEERIQDIPTVEDVQNIVEEVLVRHGLYEVAKAYILYRERRSEIRDAKKFFGVYDELKLTVNAIEVLNKRYLMKDGVGNIIETPDQMFGRVAKAISGKSEEFEKRFYSSMRNLEFLPNSPTLMNAGTELGQLSACFVIPVPDSIGDIFGALKAMAIVQQSGGGSGFSFSRLRPEGDIVRSTMGSASGPVSFMRIFDVTTDVIKQGGRRRGANMGILNVNHPDILNFITSKEKEGVLRNFNISVGINDDFMEAVKKHRDYELINPRNNECVRSLGADDVFDLIATMAWRTGDPGLVFLDSINAHNPTPKYQIDSTNPCGEVPLLDWESCNLGSINLAKIIRKNDIDWERLRDLTEIGVRFLDDVIDANRYPLPRIGEMTRANRKIGLGVMGFAEMLLELGIPYNSEEALDLGRKLMRFMTSVARETSVRLGEERGPFPNIDESIWKGTNMRNATLTTIAPTGSISIIAGTTSGIEPLFAVSFVRNVLDHARLVEVNPVFERVARERGFYSRDLMIAIAKTGSVQDLDIPKDVKDLFVTALDIDPDWHVRMQAAFQEHVDNAISKTINLRKDATPMDVRKAFLLAYELGCKGITIYRYGSKSEQVLSFGGYVSAESDYAGGCPDRSCPY
;
A
#
# COMPACT_ATOMS: atom_id res chain seq x y z
N MET A 1 -40.75 -7.75 -21.04
CA MET A 1 -39.44 -7.29 -21.58
C MET A 1 -38.29 -8.19 -21.14
N HIS A 2 -37.43 -8.69 -22.04
CA HIS A 2 -36.35 -9.64 -21.68
C HIS A 2 -34.94 -9.07 -21.76
N ASN A 3 -34.68 -8.11 -22.65
CA ASN A 3 -33.34 -7.63 -22.99
C ASN A 3 -33.22 -6.11 -22.88
N ILE A 4 -31.99 -5.61 -22.71
CA ILE A 4 -31.64 -4.19 -22.72
C ILE A 4 -30.33 -3.99 -23.49
N LEU A 5 -30.28 -2.97 -24.36
CA LEU A 5 -29.08 -2.58 -25.11
C LEU A 5 -28.20 -1.68 -24.24
N LYS A 6 -26.99 -2.15 -23.95
CA LYS A 6 -25.97 -1.39 -23.21
C LYS A 6 -25.29 -0.35 -24.10
N ARG A 7 -24.68 0.65 -23.45
CA ARG A 7 -23.98 1.76 -24.13
C ARG A 7 -22.75 1.34 -24.94
N ASP A 8 -22.27 0.11 -24.75
CA ASP A 8 -21.16 -0.51 -25.48
C ASP A 8 -21.63 -1.40 -26.64
N GLY A 9 -22.94 -1.40 -26.93
CA GLY A 9 -23.56 -2.24 -27.96
C GLY A 9 -23.93 -3.65 -27.50
N ARG A 10 -23.58 -4.09 -26.27
CA ARG A 10 -23.93 -5.43 -25.78
C ARG A 10 -25.40 -5.52 -25.40
N ILE A 11 -26.04 -6.65 -25.73
CA ILE A 11 -27.40 -6.98 -25.28
C ILE A 11 -27.30 -7.83 -24.02
N THR A 12 -28.02 -7.45 -22.97
CA THR A 12 -28.04 -8.16 -21.68
C THR A 12 -29.45 -8.32 -21.15
N ASN A 13 -29.67 -9.24 -20.22
CA ASN A 13 -30.99 -9.41 -19.59
C ASN A 13 -31.43 -8.13 -18.86
N PHE A 14 -32.68 -7.74 -19.08
CA PHE A 14 -33.33 -6.67 -18.33
C PHE A 14 -33.47 -7.09 -16.86
N LYS A 15 -33.12 -6.19 -15.94
CA LYS A 15 -33.18 -6.41 -14.48
C LYS A 15 -33.87 -5.24 -13.81
N LYS A 16 -35.10 -5.45 -13.36
CA LYS A 16 -35.95 -4.43 -12.70
C LYS A 16 -35.27 -3.85 -11.46
N GLU A 17 -34.54 -4.67 -10.72
CA GLU A 17 -33.85 -4.30 -9.48
C GLU A 17 -32.84 -3.17 -9.70
N LYS A 18 -32.28 -3.05 -10.91
CA LYS A 18 -31.35 -1.97 -11.25
C LYS A 18 -32.06 -0.61 -11.32
N ILE A 19 -33.30 -0.57 -11.78
CA ILE A 19 -34.14 0.63 -11.80
C ILE A 19 -34.52 0.99 -10.37
N THR A 20 -35.01 0.02 -9.60
CA THR A 20 -35.33 0.18 -8.17
C THR A 20 -34.17 0.77 -7.40
N THR A 21 -32.97 0.21 -7.58
CA THR A 21 -31.76 0.69 -6.91
C THR A 21 -31.42 2.13 -7.30
N ALA A 22 -31.63 2.52 -8.56
CA ALA A 22 -31.32 3.86 -9.04
C ALA A 22 -32.31 4.90 -8.48
N ILE A 23 -33.61 4.58 -8.48
CA ILE A 23 -34.66 5.42 -7.89
C ILE A 23 -34.44 5.54 -6.38
N HIS A 24 -34.20 4.42 -5.69
CA HIS A 24 -33.93 4.40 -4.26
C HIS A 24 -32.78 5.33 -3.86
N LYS A 25 -31.67 5.30 -4.62
CA LYS A 25 -30.53 6.19 -4.39
C LYS A 25 -30.90 7.67 -4.56
N ALA A 26 -31.72 8.00 -5.54
CA ALA A 26 -32.17 9.38 -5.74
C ALA A 26 -33.13 9.84 -4.63
N VAL A 27 -34.02 8.96 -4.18
CA VAL A 27 -34.95 9.22 -3.06
C VAL A 27 -34.17 9.48 -1.77
N LEU A 28 -33.19 8.62 -1.45
CA LEU A 28 -32.28 8.82 -0.31
C LEU A 28 -31.47 10.12 -0.44
N ALA A 29 -30.95 10.43 -1.62
CA ALA A 29 -30.18 11.66 -1.85
C ALA A 29 -31.01 12.95 -1.69
N ALA A 30 -32.34 12.85 -1.80
CA ALA A 30 -33.28 13.92 -1.53
C ALA A 30 -33.79 13.91 -0.07
N ASN A 31 -33.12 13.19 0.84
CA ASN A 31 -33.48 13.02 2.26
C ASN A 31 -34.90 12.45 2.48
N ALA A 32 -35.38 11.62 1.55
CA ALA A 32 -36.58 10.84 1.71
C ALA A 32 -36.23 9.35 1.86
N ASN A 33 -37.01 8.60 2.64
CA ASN A 33 -36.85 7.16 2.77
C ASN A 33 -38.23 6.49 2.70
N ASP A 34 -38.66 6.15 1.49
CA ASP A 34 -39.98 5.57 1.22
C ASP A 34 -39.84 4.42 0.22
N GLU A 35 -39.69 3.20 0.76
CA GLU A 35 -39.53 1.99 -0.06
C GLU A 35 -40.78 1.66 -0.89
N GLU A 36 -41.96 2.00 -0.39
CA GLU A 36 -43.23 1.74 -1.06
C GLU A 36 -43.38 2.65 -2.29
N LEU A 37 -43.02 3.93 -2.14
CA LEU A 37 -42.92 4.88 -3.24
C LEU A 37 -41.89 4.42 -4.28
N VAL A 38 -40.69 4.00 -3.86
CA VAL A 38 -39.65 3.51 -4.78
C VAL A 38 -40.15 2.33 -5.61
N LYS A 39 -40.84 1.38 -4.97
CA LYS A 39 -41.42 0.21 -5.66
C LYS A 39 -42.49 0.65 -6.65
N LYS A 40 -43.41 1.52 -6.24
CA LYS A 40 -44.48 2.06 -7.11
C LYS A 40 -43.92 2.76 -8.34
N LEU A 41 -42.94 3.66 -8.15
CA LEU A 41 -42.27 4.37 -9.24
C LEU A 41 -41.53 3.40 -10.17
N THR A 42 -40.88 2.37 -9.63
CA THR A 42 -40.21 1.34 -10.44
C THR A 42 -41.21 0.60 -11.31
N ASP A 43 -42.34 0.18 -10.74
CA ASP A 43 -43.36 -0.60 -11.45
C ASP A 43 -43.95 0.22 -12.61
N GLU A 44 -44.21 1.50 -12.38
CA GLU A 44 -44.68 2.42 -13.42
C GLU A 44 -43.63 2.65 -14.51
N VAL A 45 -42.36 2.84 -14.16
CA VAL A 45 -41.27 2.95 -15.14
C VAL A 45 -41.22 1.71 -16.03
N VAL A 46 -41.29 0.51 -15.45
CA VAL A 46 -41.28 -0.75 -16.22
C VAL A 46 -42.50 -0.83 -17.14
N ALA A 47 -43.70 -0.47 -16.65
CA ALA A 47 -44.92 -0.47 -17.46
C ALA A 47 -44.82 0.50 -18.66
N LEU A 48 -44.32 1.72 -18.43
CA LEU A 48 -44.14 2.72 -19.49
C LEU A 48 -43.07 2.30 -20.52
N ILE A 49 -42.01 1.63 -20.07
CA ILE A 49 -41.00 1.07 -20.96
C ILE A 49 -41.63 0.00 -21.87
N GLU A 50 -42.45 -0.91 -21.32
CA GLU A 50 -43.12 -1.96 -22.09
C GLU A 50 -44.20 -1.42 -23.04
N GLU A 51 -44.87 -0.32 -22.66
CA GLU A 51 -45.88 0.33 -23.49
C GLU A 51 -45.25 1.09 -24.67
N ARG A 52 -44.15 1.83 -24.43
CA ARG A 52 -43.64 2.81 -25.39
C ARG A 52 -42.52 2.30 -26.29
N ILE A 53 -41.81 1.25 -25.86
CA ILE A 53 -40.62 0.76 -26.57
C ILE A 53 -40.93 -0.63 -27.13
N GLN A 54 -41.15 -0.69 -28.45
CA GLN A 54 -41.40 -1.94 -29.18
C GLN A 54 -40.12 -2.74 -29.41
N ASP A 55 -38.98 -2.07 -29.54
CA ASP A 55 -37.65 -2.68 -29.70
C ASP A 55 -36.93 -2.89 -28.36
N ILE A 56 -35.68 -3.40 -28.41
CA ILE A 56 -34.85 -3.55 -27.22
C ILE A 56 -34.52 -2.15 -26.67
N PRO A 57 -34.95 -1.78 -25.45
CA PRO A 57 -34.69 -0.45 -24.90
C PRO A 57 -33.20 -0.23 -24.69
N THR A 58 -32.76 1.01 -24.91
CA THR A 58 -31.42 1.45 -24.54
C THR A 58 -31.37 1.87 -23.08
N VAL A 59 -30.16 2.00 -22.53
CA VAL A 59 -29.99 2.55 -21.18
C VAL A 59 -30.50 4.00 -21.09
N GLU A 60 -30.41 4.79 -22.15
CA GLU A 60 -30.89 6.18 -22.14
C GLU A 60 -32.42 6.24 -22.13
N ASP A 61 -33.10 5.35 -22.86
CA ASP A 61 -34.57 5.30 -22.86
C ASP A 61 -35.12 5.02 -21.46
N VAL A 62 -34.53 4.04 -20.77
CA VAL A 62 -34.87 3.73 -19.38
C VAL A 62 -34.64 4.94 -18.48
N GLN A 63 -33.52 5.65 -18.63
CA GLN A 63 -33.21 6.81 -17.79
C GLN A 63 -34.16 7.98 -18.02
N ASN A 64 -34.52 8.25 -19.27
CA ASN A 64 -35.47 9.31 -19.63
C ASN A 64 -36.87 9.03 -19.04
N ILE A 65 -37.31 7.76 -19.08
CA ILE A 65 -38.61 7.36 -18.50
C ILE A 65 -38.58 7.48 -16.97
N VAL A 66 -37.48 7.12 -16.31
CA VAL A 66 -37.34 7.35 -14.85
C VAL A 66 -37.48 8.83 -14.50
N GLU A 67 -36.80 9.71 -15.23
CA GLU A 67 -36.88 11.16 -15.01
C GLU A 67 -38.30 11.68 -15.21
N GLU A 68 -38.98 11.24 -16.28
CA GLU A 68 -40.37 11.59 -16.56
C GLU A 68 -41.31 11.16 -15.43
N VAL A 69 -41.19 9.91 -14.94
CA VAL A 69 -42.04 9.38 -13.86
C VAL A 69 -41.83 10.16 -12.56
N LEU A 70 -40.59 10.49 -12.22
CA LEU A 70 -40.27 11.30 -11.03
C LEU A 70 -40.89 12.70 -11.12
N VAL A 71 -40.79 13.35 -12.27
CA VAL A 71 -41.38 14.67 -12.51
C VAL A 71 -42.92 14.63 -12.49
N ARG A 72 -43.53 13.61 -13.11
CA ARG A 72 -45.00 13.41 -13.12
C ARG A 72 -45.59 13.28 -11.71
N HIS A 73 -44.85 12.68 -10.78
CA HIS A 73 -45.26 12.53 -9.39
C HIS A 73 -44.97 13.79 -8.54
N GLY A 74 -44.48 14.87 -9.13
CA GLY A 74 -44.13 16.10 -8.42
C GLY A 74 -42.88 15.95 -7.53
N LEU A 75 -42.09 14.89 -7.72
CA LEU A 75 -40.89 14.60 -6.92
C LEU A 75 -39.67 15.36 -7.47
N TYR A 76 -39.78 16.68 -7.56
CA TYR A 76 -38.78 17.53 -8.24
C TYR A 76 -37.38 17.42 -7.64
N GLU A 77 -37.25 17.36 -6.31
CA GLU A 77 -35.95 17.21 -5.66
C GLU A 77 -35.32 15.83 -5.92
N VAL A 78 -36.12 14.76 -5.95
CA VAL A 78 -35.67 13.42 -6.32
C VAL A 78 -35.25 13.36 -7.79
N ALA A 79 -36.05 13.97 -8.68
CA ALA A 79 -35.73 14.07 -10.10
C ALA A 79 -34.41 14.83 -10.32
N LYS A 80 -34.22 15.97 -9.65
CA LYS A 80 -32.98 16.75 -9.69
C LYS A 80 -31.78 15.95 -9.18
N ALA A 81 -31.92 15.24 -8.06
CA ALA A 81 -30.86 14.37 -7.54
C ALA A 81 -30.51 13.24 -8.52
N TYR A 82 -31.52 12.64 -9.17
CA TYR A 82 -31.33 11.60 -10.19
C TYR A 82 -30.60 12.14 -11.44
N ILE A 83 -31.03 13.29 -11.96
CA ILE A 83 -30.44 13.95 -13.14
C ILE A 83 -28.97 14.33 -12.88
N LEU A 84 -28.68 14.99 -11.75
CA LEU A 84 -27.31 15.35 -11.38
C LEU A 84 -26.41 14.11 -11.20
N TYR A 85 -26.94 13.03 -10.63
CA TYR A 85 -26.22 11.77 -10.53
C TYR A 85 -25.94 11.16 -11.91
N ARG A 86 -26.91 11.20 -12.83
CA ARG A 86 -26.76 10.74 -14.22
C ARG A 86 -25.68 11.53 -14.96
N GLU A 87 -25.70 12.86 -14.85
CA GLU A 87 -24.74 13.78 -15.46
C GLU A 87 -23.33 13.52 -14.96
N ARG A 88 -23.12 13.49 -13.62
CA ARG A 88 -21.81 13.16 -13.01
C ARG A 88 -21.29 11.79 -13.47
N ARG A 89 -22.18 10.80 -13.61
CA ARG A 89 -21.81 9.48 -14.13
C ARG A 89 -21.49 9.52 -15.63
N SER A 90 -22.03 10.47 -16.39
CA SER A 90 -21.65 10.68 -17.80
C SER A 90 -20.27 11.31 -17.90
N GLU A 91 -20.00 12.37 -17.14
CA GLU A 91 -18.68 13.01 -17.07
C GLU A 91 -17.58 11.99 -16.72
N ILE A 92 -17.80 11.15 -15.70
CA ILE A 92 -16.85 10.08 -15.34
C ILE A 92 -16.63 9.08 -16.48
N ARG A 93 -17.68 8.76 -17.25
CA ARG A 93 -17.55 7.85 -18.40
C ARG A 93 -16.77 8.51 -19.53
N ASP A 94 -17.06 9.78 -19.83
CA ASP A 94 -16.37 10.51 -20.88
C ASP A 94 -14.91 10.72 -20.51
N ALA A 95 -14.61 11.05 -19.24
CA ALA A 95 -13.25 11.06 -18.69
C ALA A 95 -12.53 9.71 -18.88
N LYS A 96 -13.23 8.57 -18.71
CA LYS A 96 -12.64 7.23 -18.91
C LYS A 96 -12.43 6.86 -20.37
N LYS A 97 -13.28 7.35 -21.29
CA LYS A 97 -13.11 7.11 -22.73
C LYS A 97 -11.77 7.64 -23.25
N PHE A 98 -11.24 8.70 -22.65
CA PHE A 98 -9.90 9.22 -22.97
C PHE A 98 -8.79 8.17 -22.79
N PHE A 99 -8.94 7.26 -21.83
CA PHE A 99 -7.95 6.20 -21.60
C PHE A 99 -8.10 5.02 -22.57
N GLY A 100 -9.17 4.96 -23.38
CA GLY A 100 -9.47 3.81 -24.23
C GLY A 100 -9.74 2.51 -23.45
N VAL A 101 -9.93 2.59 -22.13
CA VAL A 101 -10.16 1.42 -21.27
C VAL A 101 -11.65 1.18 -21.12
N TYR A 102 -12.06 -0.04 -21.44
CA TYR A 102 -13.40 -0.52 -21.11
C TYR A 102 -13.48 -0.96 -19.64
N ASP A 103 -14.35 -0.33 -18.85
CA ASP A 103 -14.48 -0.57 -17.41
C ASP A 103 -15.82 -1.22 -17.04
N GLU A 104 -15.78 -2.53 -16.81
CA GLU A 104 -16.94 -3.36 -16.40
C GLU A 104 -17.23 -3.28 -14.90
N LEU A 105 -16.21 -2.92 -14.13
CA LEU A 105 -16.21 -2.96 -12.67
C LEU A 105 -16.63 -1.63 -12.05
N LYS A 106 -16.78 -0.58 -12.88
CA LYS A 106 -17.16 0.78 -12.47
C LYS A 106 -16.17 1.38 -11.48
N LEU A 107 -14.87 1.16 -11.70
CA LEU A 107 -13.77 1.64 -10.86
C LEU A 107 -13.72 3.18 -10.81
N THR A 108 -12.84 3.76 -10.01
CA THR A 108 -12.62 5.21 -10.02
C THR A 108 -11.90 5.62 -11.32
N VAL A 109 -11.93 6.91 -11.69
CA VAL A 109 -11.15 7.41 -12.84
C VAL A 109 -9.66 7.15 -12.62
N ASN A 110 -9.20 7.37 -11.39
CA ASN A 110 -7.82 7.17 -10.99
C ASN A 110 -7.37 5.70 -11.09
N ALA A 111 -8.22 4.76 -10.65
CA ALA A 111 -7.96 3.34 -10.82
C ALA A 111 -7.76 2.99 -12.30
N ILE A 112 -8.60 3.53 -13.20
CA ILE A 112 -8.49 3.29 -14.64
C ILE A 112 -7.21 3.89 -15.22
N GLU A 113 -6.81 5.10 -14.80
CA GLU A 113 -5.56 5.71 -15.20
C GLU A 113 -4.35 4.85 -14.79
N VAL A 114 -4.31 4.42 -13.53
CA VAL A 114 -3.23 3.57 -13.00
C VAL A 114 -3.19 2.23 -13.73
N LEU A 115 -4.35 1.59 -13.94
CA LEU A 115 -4.45 0.32 -14.67
C LEU A 115 -3.97 0.46 -16.11
N ASN A 116 -4.41 1.49 -16.84
CA ASN A 116 -3.95 1.79 -18.21
C ASN A 116 -2.44 2.00 -18.27
N LYS A 117 -1.90 2.81 -17.35
CA LYS A 117 -0.49 3.20 -17.37
C LYS A 117 0.43 2.00 -17.11
N ARG A 118 0.05 1.09 -16.20
CA ARG A 118 1.01 0.11 -15.65
C ARG A 118 0.57 -1.37 -15.69
N TYR A 119 -0.72 -1.69 -15.78
CA TYR A 119 -1.22 -3.06 -15.49
C TYR A 119 -1.82 -3.79 -16.68
N LEU A 120 -2.65 -3.11 -17.48
CA LEU A 120 -3.37 -3.75 -18.57
C LEU A 120 -2.41 -4.11 -19.71
N MET A 121 -2.58 -5.31 -20.28
CA MET A 121 -1.79 -5.72 -21.43
C MET A 121 -1.99 -4.80 -22.64
N LYS A 122 -0.89 -4.60 -23.37
CA LYS A 122 -0.84 -3.80 -24.60
C LYS A 122 -0.26 -4.61 -25.74
N ASP A 123 -0.72 -4.36 -26.96
CA ASP A 123 -0.13 -4.93 -28.17
C ASP A 123 1.24 -4.30 -28.50
N GLY A 124 1.88 -4.77 -29.57
CA GLY A 124 3.19 -4.28 -30.01
C GLY A 124 3.23 -2.81 -30.47
N VAL A 125 2.07 -2.17 -30.64
CA VAL A 125 1.92 -0.76 -31.03
C VAL A 125 1.48 0.10 -29.84
N GLY A 126 1.18 -0.52 -28.69
CA GLY A 126 0.83 0.15 -27.44
C GLY A 126 -0.68 0.27 -27.17
N ASN A 127 -1.54 -0.34 -27.99
CA ASN A 127 -2.99 -0.32 -27.74
C ASN A 127 -3.35 -1.30 -26.63
N ILE A 128 -4.30 -0.91 -25.79
CA ILE A 128 -4.79 -1.76 -24.69
C ILE A 128 -5.62 -2.91 -25.28
N ILE A 129 -5.28 -4.13 -24.90
CA ILE A 129 -5.96 -5.36 -25.37
C ILE A 129 -6.62 -6.16 -24.23
N GLU A 130 -6.60 -5.62 -23.02
CA GLU A 130 -7.11 -6.28 -21.82
C GLU A 130 -7.97 -5.32 -20.99
N THR A 131 -9.13 -5.78 -20.55
CA THR A 131 -9.97 -5.04 -19.60
C THR A 131 -9.57 -5.36 -18.15
N PRO A 132 -9.94 -4.52 -17.15
CA PRO A 132 -9.68 -4.82 -15.74
C PRO A 132 -10.26 -6.18 -15.28
N ASP A 133 -11.42 -6.57 -15.78
CA ASP A 133 -12.04 -7.86 -15.47
C ASP A 133 -11.22 -9.03 -16.06
N GLN A 134 -10.78 -8.89 -17.31
CA GLN A 134 -9.89 -9.87 -17.98
C GLN A 134 -8.54 -9.99 -17.27
N MET A 135 -7.97 -8.88 -16.80
CA MET A 135 -6.73 -8.87 -16.01
C MET A 135 -6.86 -9.73 -14.76
N PHE A 136 -7.94 -9.58 -13.98
CA PHE A 136 -8.18 -10.42 -12.81
C PHE A 136 -8.39 -11.89 -13.18
N GLY A 137 -9.05 -12.18 -14.31
CA GLY A 137 -9.19 -13.53 -14.83
C GLY A 137 -7.84 -14.16 -15.20
N ARG A 138 -6.97 -13.43 -15.90
CA ARG A 138 -5.60 -13.85 -16.24
C ARG A 138 -4.80 -14.18 -14.99
N VAL A 139 -4.81 -13.28 -14.00
CA VAL A 139 -4.07 -13.46 -12.74
C VAL A 139 -4.59 -14.70 -12.01
N ALA A 140 -5.91 -14.82 -11.82
CA ALA A 140 -6.51 -15.94 -11.11
C ALA A 140 -6.12 -17.29 -11.74
N LYS A 141 -6.24 -17.41 -13.07
CA LYS A 141 -5.89 -18.61 -13.83
C LYS A 141 -4.39 -18.93 -13.77
N ALA A 142 -3.55 -17.91 -13.85
CA ALA A 142 -2.10 -18.11 -13.80
C ALA A 142 -1.62 -18.61 -12.43
N ILE A 143 -2.26 -18.16 -11.34
CA ILE A 143 -1.88 -18.52 -9.96
C ILE A 143 -2.53 -19.84 -9.52
N SER A 144 -3.79 -20.09 -9.84
CA SER A 144 -4.51 -21.31 -9.42
C SER A 144 -3.96 -22.61 -10.02
N GLY A 145 -3.15 -22.51 -11.09
CA GLY A 145 -2.59 -23.65 -11.80
C GLY A 145 -3.68 -24.53 -12.39
N LYS A 146 -3.91 -25.71 -11.78
CA LYS A 146 -4.92 -26.68 -12.22
C LYS A 146 -6.20 -26.67 -11.38
N SER A 147 -6.28 -25.86 -10.33
CA SER A 147 -7.44 -25.84 -9.44
C SER A 147 -8.53 -24.88 -9.94
N GLU A 148 -9.57 -25.42 -10.55
CA GLU A 148 -10.74 -24.63 -10.99
C GLU A 148 -11.49 -23.98 -9.81
N GLU A 149 -11.50 -24.64 -8.64
CA GLU A 149 -12.13 -24.09 -7.44
C GLU A 149 -11.41 -22.82 -6.98
N PHE A 150 -10.08 -22.91 -6.80
CA PHE A 150 -9.30 -21.75 -6.37
C PHE A 150 -9.24 -20.67 -7.44
N GLU A 151 -9.22 -21.01 -8.74
CA GLU A 151 -9.36 -20.03 -9.82
C GLU A 151 -10.60 -19.15 -9.64
N LYS A 152 -11.77 -19.77 -9.39
CA LYS A 152 -13.03 -19.04 -9.18
C LYS A 152 -12.98 -18.18 -7.92
N ARG A 153 -12.41 -18.70 -6.82
CA ARG A 153 -12.30 -17.96 -5.55
C ARG A 153 -11.36 -16.75 -5.67
N PHE A 154 -10.19 -16.95 -6.29
CA PHE A 154 -9.21 -15.88 -6.54
C PHE A 154 -9.76 -14.80 -7.45
N TYR A 155 -10.41 -15.21 -8.55
CA TYR A 155 -11.04 -14.27 -9.47
C TYR A 155 -12.13 -13.45 -8.76
N SER A 156 -13.02 -14.11 -8.01
CA SER A 156 -14.11 -13.44 -7.29
C SER A 156 -13.61 -12.41 -6.27
N SER A 157 -12.62 -12.78 -5.44
CA SER A 157 -12.09 -11.89 -4.40
C SER A 157 -11.41 -10.64 -4.99
N MET A 158 -10.64 -10.80 -6.08
CA MET A 158 -10.04 -9.66 -6.79
C MET A 158 -11.08 -8.81 -7.53
N ARG A 159 -12.02 -9.44 -8.21
CA ARG A 159 -13.09 -8.75 -8.97
C ARG A 159 -13.97 -7.89 -8.06
N ASN A 160 -14.20 -8.34 -6.82
CA ASN A 160 -14.95 -7.60 -5.81
C ASN A 160 -14.11 -6.56 -5.06
N LEU A 161 -12.80 -6.48 -5.36
CA LEU A 161 -11.82 -5.61 -4.69
C LEU A 161 -11.71 -5.90 -3.18
N GLU A 162 -11.96 -7.15 -2.78
CA GLU A 162 -11.86 -7.62 -1.38
C GLU A 162 -10.44 -8.06 -1.05
N PHE A 163 -9.70 -8.56 -2.03
CA PHE A 163 -8.29 -8.93 -1.92
C PHE A 163 -7.57 -8.52 -3.20
N LEU A 164 -6.39 -7.92 -3.09
CA LEU A 164 -5.50 -7.67 -4.23
C LEU A 164 -4.08 -8.13 -3.91
N PRO A 165 -3.42 -8.87 -4.82
CA PRO A 165 -2.01 -9.15 -4.68
C PRO A 165 -1.17 -7.91 -5.05
N ASN A 166 0.12 -7.95 -4.74
CA ASN A 166 1.04 -6.88 -5.09
C ASN A 166 1.06 -6.55 -6.60
N SER A 167 1.56 -5.36 -6.91
CA SER A 167 1.61 -4.85 -8.28
C SER A 167 2.29 -5.78 -9.29
N PRO A 168 3.49 -6.36 -9.03
CA PRO A 168 4.12 -7.28 -9.98
C PRO A 168 3.25 -8.50 -10.28
N THR A 169 2.52 -9.05 -9.31
CA THR A 169 1.61 -10.18 -9.58
C THR A 169 0.50 -9.78 -10.55
N LEU A 170 -0.17 -8.64 -10.33
CA LEU A 170 -1.22 -8.14 -11.26
C LEU A 170 -0.66 -7.87 -12.66
N MET A 171 0.54 -7.29 -12.74
CA MET A 171 1.20 -6.93 -13.99
C MET A 171 1.67 -8.14 -14.80
N ASN A 172 2.22 -9.16 -14.14
CA ASN A 172 3.06 -10.17 -14.80
C ASN A 172 2.51 -11.60 -14.77
N ALA A 173 1.53 -11.92 -13.92
CA ALA A 173 0.96 -13.26 -13.88
C ALA A 173 0.35 -13.65 -15.24
N GLY A 174 0.74 -14.81 -15.78
CA GLY A 174 0.28 -15.26 -17.10
C GLY A 174 0.91 -14.52 -18.30
N THR A 175 1.94 -13.73 -18.09
CA THR A 175 2.73 -13.07 -19.15
C THR A 175 4.08 -13.77 -19.36
N GLU A 176 4.83 -13.39 -20.40
CA GLU A 176 6.18 -13.93 -20.64
C GLU A 176 7.18 -13.57 -19.53
N LEU A 177 7.09 -12.37 -18.95
CA LEU A 177 8.02 -11.94 -17.90
C LEU A 177 7.84 -12.77 -16.62
N GLY A 178 6.59 -12.95 -16.18
CA GLY A 178 6.23 -13.89 -15.11
C GLY A 178 6.86 -13.65 -13.73
N GLN A 179 7.53 -12.51 -13.48
CA GLN A 179 8.04 -12.17 -12.15
C GLN A 179 6.93 -11.60 -11.26
N LEU A 180 6.61 -12.31 -10.18
CA LEU A 180 5.46 -12.02 -9.31
C LEU A 180 5.87 -11.37 -7.97
N SER A 181 7.11 -11.56 -7.54
CA SER A 181 7.63 -10.94 -6.31
C SER A 181 7.94 -9.46 -6.51
N ALA A 182 7.69 -8.65 -5.48
CA ALA A 182 7.88 -7.21 -5.56
C ALA A 182 9.30 -6.74 -5.27
N CYS A 183 9.93 -7.36 -4.28
CA CYS A 183 11.20 -6.90 -3.73
C CYS A 183 12.06 -8.09 -3.32
N PHE A 184 13.37 -7.84 -3.19
CA PHE A 184 14.39 -8.84 -2.91
C PHE A 184 15.46 -8.26 -2.00
N VAL A 185 16.11 -9.08 -1.16
CA VAL A 185 17.33 -8.66 -0.44
C VAL A 185 18.55 -9.30 -1.09
N ILE A 186 19.55 -8.49 -1.40
CA ILE A 186 20.79 -8.92 -2.07
C ILE A 186 21.97 -8.58 -1.15
N PRO A 187 22.82 -9.55 -0.78
CA PRO A 187 23.97 -9.26 0.07
C PRO A 187 25.03 -8.45 -0.66
N VAL A 188 25.78 -7.67 0.11
CA VAL A 188 26.95 -6.91 -0.38
C VAL A 188 28.20 -7.33 0.42
N PRO A 189 28.87 -8.43 0.06
CA PRO A 189 30.14 -8.84 0.69
C PRO A 189 31.29 -7.85 0.43
N ASP A 190 32.30 -7.85 1.30
CA ASP A 190 33.45 -6.93 1.26
C ASP A 190 34.54 -7.32 0.24
N SER A 191 34.16 -7.45 -1.03
CA SER A 191 35.08 -7.64 -2.15
C SER A 191 34.58 -6.94 -3.41
N ILE A 192 35.48 -6.43 -4.25
CA ILE A 192 35.07 -5.76 -5.50
C ILE A 192 34.25 -6.69 -6.40
N GLY A 193 34.65 -7.96 -6.50
CA GLY A 193 33.94 -8.96 -7.30
C GLY A 193 32.51 -9.16 -6.82
N ASP A 194 32.31 -9.25 -5.50
CA ASP A 194 30.99 -9.46 -4.90
C ASP A 194 30.14 -8.19 -4.90
N ILE A 195 30.73 -7.01 -4.67
CA ILE A 195 30.04 -5.72 -4.75
C ILE A 195 29.44 -5.52 -6.16
N PHE A 196 30.24 -5.74 -7.20
CA PHE A 196 29.75 -5.64 -8.58
C PHE A 196 28.87 -6.83 -8.97
N GLY A 197 29.04 -7.99 -8.33
CA GLY A 197 28.10 -9.12 -8.42
C GLY A 197 26.71 -8.76 -7.89
N ALA A 198 26.64 -8.10 -6.73
CA ALA A 198 25.40 -7.59 -6.14
C ALA A 198 24.78 -6.49 -7.01
N LEU A 199 25.59 -5.59 -7.57
CA LEU A 199 25.14 -4.57 -8.52
C LEU A 199 24.53 -5.21 -9.79
N LYS A 200 25.17 -6.24 -10.35
CA LYS A 200 24.64 -7.02 -11.48
C LYS A 200 23.32 -7.70 -11.12
N ALA A 201 23.25 -8.33 -9.95
CA ALA A 201 22.04 -8.99 -9.47
C ALA A 201 20.88 -8.00 -9.32
N MET A 202 21.14 -6.82 -8.73
CA MET A 202 20.20 -5.72 -8.63
C MET A 202 19.70 -5.29 -10.01
N ALA A 203 20.60 -5.13 -10.98
CA ALA A 203 20.24 -4.69 -12.32
C ALA A 203 19.25 -5.66 -13.00
N ILE A 204 19.48 -6.98 -12.85
CA ILE A 204 18.57 -8.01 -13.39
C ILE A 204 17.21 -7.98 -12.67
N VAL A 205 17.21 -7.82 -11.34
CA VAL A 205 15.98 -7.68 -10.53
C VAL A 205 15.17 -6.44 -10.90
N GLN A 206 15.84 -5.32 -11.16
CA GLN A 206 15.19 -4.06 -11.51
C GLN A 206 14.71 -4.03 -12.96
N GLN A 207 15.35 -4.75 -13.87
CA GLN A 207 14.91 -4.92 -15.26
C GLN A 207 13.47 -5.45 -15.33
N SER A 208 13.11 -6.34 -14.41
CA SER A 208 11.77 -6.93 -14.28
C SER A 208 10.85 -6.14 -13.32
N GLY A 209 11.26 -4.96 -12.87
CA GLY A 209 10.46 -4.05 -12.04
C GLY A 209 10.49 -4.34 -10.54
N GLY A 210 11.44 -5.16 -10.07
CA GLY A 210 11.64 -5.47 -8.65
C GLY A 210 12.43 -4.40 -7.90
N GLY A 211 12.12 -4.20 -6.61
CA GLY A 211 12.93 -3.40 -5.69
C GLY A 211 14.01 -4.23 -5.00
N SER A 212 15.02 -3.58 -4.41
CA SER A 212 16.16 -4.28 -3.78
C SER A 212 16.53 -3.71 -2.42
N GLY A 213 16.80 -4.58 -1.45
CA GLY A 213 17.32 -4.21 -0.15
C GLY A 213 18.76 -4.66 0.05
N PHE A 214 19.56 -3.83 0.71
CA PHE A 214 20.98 -4.05 0.92
C PHE A 214 21.39 -3.68 2.34
N SER A 215 22.16 -4.57 2.98
CA SER A 215 23.00 -4.22 4.11
C SER A 215 24.39 -3.88 3.59
N PHE A 216 24.85 -2.66 3.85
CA PHE A 216 26.22 -2.22 3.55
C PHE A 216 27.15 -2.37 4.76
N SER A 217 26.64 -2.87 5.88
CA SER A 217 27.36 -3.03 7.16
C SER A 217 28.53 -4.02 7.09
N ARG A 218 28.59 -4.86 6.06
CA ARG A 218 29.68 -5.82 5.84
C ARG A 218 30.91 -5.18 5.20
N LEU A 219 30.76 -4.02 4.55
CA LEU A 219 31.85 -3.35 3.85
C LEU A 219 32.82 -2.69 4.83
N ARG A 220 34.12 -2.73 4.51
CA ARG A 220 35.12 -2.02 5.33
C ARG A 220 34.93 -0.49 5.27
N PRO A 221 35.31 0.23 6.34
CA PRO A 221 35.13 1.68 6.40
C PRO A 221 36.07 2.43 5.46
N GLU A 222 35.74 3.68 5.18
CA GLU A 222 36.62 4.63 4.50
C GLU A 222 37.96 4.73 5.25
N GLY A 223 39.07 4.73 4.50
CA GLY A 223 40.41 4.77 5.10
C GLY A 223 41.03 3.38 5.38
N ASP A 224 40.25 2.29 5.41
CA ASP A 224 40.79 0.95 5.70
C ASP A 224 41.66 0.42 4.55
N ILE A 225 42.60 -0.46 4.89
CA ILE A 225 43.62 -0.96 3.98
C ILE A 225 43.02 -1.92 2.95
N VAL A 226 43.31 -1.69 1.67
CA VAL A 226 43.04 -2.63 0.58
C VAL A 226 44.31 -3.42 0.27
N ARG A 227 44.44 -4.61 0.87
CA ARG A 227 45.68 -5.43 0.81
C ARG A 227 46.20 -5.71 -0.61
N SER A 228 45.30 -5.85 -1.60
CA SER A 228 45.69 -6.15 -2.99
C SER A 228 46.37 -4.99 -3.71
N THR A 229 46.04 -3.74 -3.35
CA THR A 229 46.57 -2.53 -3.98
C THR A 229 47.43 -1.69 -3.04
N MET A 230 47.47 -2.04 -1.75
CA MET A 230 48.04 -1.24 -0.65
C MET A 230 47.47 0.19 -0.58
N GLY A 231 46.29 0.40 -1.18
CA GLY A 231 45.56 1.68 -1.15
C GLY A 231 44.56 1.76 -0.01
N SER A 232 43.80 2.86 0.01
CA SER A 232 42.73 3.15 0.97
C SER A 232 41.36 2.81 0.38
N ALA A 233 40.47 2.22 1.19
CA ALA A 233 39.08 2.02 0.84
C ALA A 233 38.28 3.33 0.84
N SER A 234 37.26 3.42 -0.01
CA SER A 234 36.34 4.57 -0.12
C SER A 234 35.10 4.47 0.77
N GLY A 235 34.92 3.37 1.49
CA GLY A 235 33.79 3.12 2.39
C GLY A 235 32.45 2.81 1.70
N PRO A 236 31.46 2.30 2.46
CA PRO A 236 30.11 1.95 2.00
C PRO A 236 29.36 3.07 1.28
N VAL A 237 29.37 4.30 1.80
CA VAL A 237 28.60 5.42 1.23
C VAL A 237 29.04 5.74 -0.20
N SER A 238 30.33 5.57 -0.51
CA SER A 238 30.84 5.74 -1.88
C SER A 238 30.29 4.66 -2.83
N PHE A 239 30.27 3.39 -2.40
CA PHE A 239 29.72 2.31 -3.22
C PHE A 239 28.22 2.43 -3.44
N MET A 240 27.46 2.89 -2.43
CA MET A 240 26.02 3.16 -2.57
C MET A 240 25.71 4.10 -3.76
N ARG A 241 26.58 5.07 -4.07
CA ARG A 241 26.40 5.96 -5.22
C ARG A 241 26.40 5.21 -6.56
N ILE A 242 27.17 4.14 -6.69
CA ILE A 242 27.20 3.31 -7.91
C ILE A 242 25.86 2.59 -8.09
N PHE A 243 25.30 2.07 -6.99
CA PHE A 243 23.98 1.44 -7.00
C PHE A 243 22.88 2.47 -7.34
N ASP A 244 22.97 3.67 -6.77
CA ASP A 244 22.03 4.76 -7.01
C ASP A 244 21.98 5.17 -8.49
N VAL A 245 23.14 5.43 -9.08
CA VAL A 245 23.26 5.79 -10.51
C VAL A 245 22.78 4.64 -11.41
N THR A 246 23.11 3.40 -11.08
CA THR A 246 22.67 2.23 -11.87
C THR A 246 21.14 2.13 -11.87
N THR A 247 20.51 2.31 -10.71
CA THR A 247 19.05 2.32 -10.61
C THR A 247 18.43 3.47 -11.42
N ASP A 248 19.07 4.64 -11.49
CA ASP A 248 18.59 5.76 -12.31
C ASP A 248 18.59 5.45 -13.81
N VAL A 249 19.66 4.79 -14.29
CA VAL A 249 19.78 4.39 -15.70
C VAL A 249 18.73 3.35 -16.08
N ILE A 250 18.47 2.34 -15.23
CA ILE A 250 17.50 1.27 -15.52
C ILE A 250 16.06 1.80 -15.57
N LYS A 251 15.72 2.81 -14.76
CA LYS A 251 14.38 3.42 -14.74
C LYS A 251 13.91 3.90 -16.11
N GLN A 252 14.82 4.34 -16.96
CA GLN A 252 14.49 4.89 -18.27
C GLN A 252 13.89 3.83 -19.23
N GLY A 253 14.04 2.54 -18.96
CA GLY A 253 13.55 1.45 -19.81
C GLY A 253 12.48 0.53 -19.20
N GLY A 254 12.12 0.69 -17.92
CA GLY A 254 11.24 -0.25 -17.19
C GLY A 254 9.78 0.21 -17.05
N ARG A 255 8.83 -0.73 -16.92
CA ARG A 255 7.41 -0.44 -16.61
C ARG A 255 7.18 0.15 -15.22
N ARG A 256 8.11 -0.10 -14.29
CA ARG A 256 8.08 0.37 -12.90
C ARG A 256 9.46 0.87 -12.49
N ARG A 257 9.47 1.92 -11.67
CA ARG A 257 10.65 2.45 -11.00
C ARG A 257 11.17 1.45 -9.94
N GLY A 258 12.43 1.01 -10.09
CA GLY A 258 13.14 0.30 -9.02
C GLY A 258 13.48 1.25 -7.87
N ALA A 259 13.39 0.75 -6.64
CA ALA A 259 13.74 1.46 -5.41
C ALA A 259 14.66 0.59 -4.56
N ASN A 260 15.56 1.23 -3.80
CA ASN A 260 16.53 0.56 -2.96
C ASN A 260 16.30 0.85 -1.46
N MET A 261 16.48 -0.15 -0.60
CA MET A 261 16.76 0.05 0.83
C MET A 261 18.27 -0.08 1.06
N GLY A 262 18.86 0.90 1.74
CA GLY A 262 20.24 0.84 2.21
C GLY A 262 20.26 0.90 3.73
N ILE A 263 20.85 -0.12 4.35
CA ILE A 263 21.03 -0.18 5.81
C ILE A 263 22.50 -0.17 6.15
N LEU A 264 22.85 0.61 7.17
CA LEU A 264 24.16 0.60 7.82
C LEU A 264 23.97 0.51 9.34
N ASN A 265 24.69 -0.41 9.98
CA ASN A 265 24.61 -0.61 11.42
C ASN A 265 25.17 0.60 12.17
N VAL A 266 24.56 0.95 13.29
CA VAL A 266 24.91 2.14 14.07
C VAL A 266 26.34 2.11 14.60
N ASN A 267 26.92 0.93 14.80
CA ASN A 267 28.31 0.72 15.22
C ASN A 267 29.31 0.67 14.06
N HIS A 268 28.90 0.95 12.82
CA HIS A 268 29.85 1.02 11.70
C HIS A 268 30.68 2.33 11.76
N PRO A 269 32.00 2.33 11.50
CA PRO A 269 32.83 3.54 11.61
C PRO A 269 32.37 4.72 10.74
N ASP A 270 31.76 4.43 9.59
CA ASP A 270 31.22 5.42 8.65
C ASP A 270 29.77 5.87 8.95
N ILE A 271 29.23 5.54 10.13
CA ILE A 271 27.83 5.82 10.46
C ILE A 271 27.45 7.30 10.35
N LEU A 272 28.33 8.22 10.76
CA LEU A 272 28.07 9.65 10.68
C LEU A 272 27.93 10.13 9.22
N ASN A 273 28.80 9.62 8.33
CA ASN A 273 28.74 9.91 6.90
C ASN A 273 27.46 9.33 6.25
N PHE A 274 26.99 8.19 6.74
CA PHE A 274 25.76 7.57 6.27
C PHE A 274 24.52 8.38 6.70
N ILE A 275 24.45 8.79 7.97
CA ILE A 275 23.34 9.59 8.51
C ILE A 275 23.19 10.92 7.76
N THR A 276 24.32 11.57 7.42
CA THR A 276 24.32 12.86 6.70
C THR A 276 24.36 12.73 5.18
N SER A 277 24.38 11.50 4.63
CA SER A 277 24.61 11.25 3.21
C SER A 277 23.61 11.91 2.26
N LYS A 278 22.38 12.16 2.73
CA LYS A 278 21.29 12.79 1.97
C LYS A 278 21.04 14.26 2.37
N GLU A 279 21.95 14.88 3.12
CA GLU A 279 21.84 16.30 3.47
C GLU A 279 21.79 17.19 2.22
N LYS A 280 22.62 16.86 1.23
CA LYS A 280 22.57 17.51 -0.08
C LYS A 280 21.49 16.86 -0.93
N GLU A 281 20.54 17.69 -1.36
CA GLU A 281 19.49 17.26 -2.28
C GLU A 281 20.10 16.67 -3.56
N GLY A 282 19.53 15.55 -4.00
CA GLY A 282 19.98 14.85 -5.20
C GLY A 282 20.98 13.72 -5.00
N VAL A 283 21.50 13.55 -3.79
CA VAL A 283 22.36 12.40 -3.45
C VAL A 283 21.49 11.23 -2.98
N LEU A 284 21.76 10.03 -3.51
CA LEU A 284 21.07 8.79 -3.12
C LEU A 284 19.54 8.87 -3.28
N ARG A 285 19.07 9.47 -4.39
CA ARG A 285 17.63 9.67 -4.69
C ARG A 285 16.85 8.36 -4.81
N ASN A 286 17.53 7.28 -5.16
CA ASN A 286 16.93 5.97 -5.41
C ASN A 286 17.03 5.05 -4.19
N PHE A 287 17.60 5.54 -3.10
CA PHE A 287 17.66 4.87 -1.81
C PHE A 287 16.72 5.51 -0.79
N ASN A 288 15.96 4.66 -0.13
CA ASN A 288 15.58 4.89 1.26
C ASN A 288 16.75 4.40 2.11
N ILE A 289 17.15 5.18 3.11
CA ILE A 289 18.21 4.77 4.03
C ILE A 289 17.66 4.60 5.43
N SER A 290 18.15 3.59 6.14
CA SER A 290 17.80 3.37 7.55
C SER A 290 19.02 2.95 8.34
N VAL A 291 19.12 3.41 9.58
CA VAL A 291 20.16 2.97 10.49
C VAL A 291 19.73 1.65 11.12
N GLY A 292 20.61 0.65 11.06
CA GLY A 292 20.46 -0.61 11.76
C GLY A 292 20.79 -0.43 13.24
N ILE A 293 19.78 -0.41 14.09
CA ILE A 293 19.87 -0.16 15.53
C ILE A 293 19.90 -1.50 16.27
N ASN A 294 20.80 -1.60 17.25
CA ASN A 294 20.86 -2.68 18.21
C ASN A 294 20.48 -2.19 19.62
N ASP A 295 20.16 -3.13 20.50
CA ASP A 295 19.75 -2.87 21.87
C ASP A 295 20.88 -2.23 22.69
N ASP A 296 22.14 -2.59 22.42
CA ASP A 296 23.29 -1.97 23.10
C ASP A 296 23.34 -0.45 22.88
N PHE A 297 23.12 0.01 21.64
CA PHE A 297 23.06 1.43 21.31
C PHE A 297 21.86 2.11 21.95
N MET A 298 20.67 1.48 21.94
CA MET A 298 19.49 2.08 22.59
C MET A 298 19.64 2.19 24.10
N GLU A 299 20.24 1.18 24.73
CA GLU A 299 20.61 1.24 26.14
C GLU A 299 21.71 2.28 26.40
N ALA A 300 22.58 2.54 25.43
CA ALA A 300 23.57 3.61 25.51
C ALA A 300 22.92 5.00 25.49
N VAL A 301 21.94 5.22 24.60
CA VAL A 301 21.14 6.45 24.55
C VAL A 301 20.40 6.69 25.86
N LYS A 302 19.71 5.66 26.40
CA LYS A 302 18.98 5.79 27.66
C LYS A 302 19.87 6.10 28.87
N LYS A 303 21.12 5.63 28.86
CA LYS A 303 22.08 5.78 29.96
C LYS A 303 23.08 6.91 29.74
N HIS A 304 22.95 7.69 28.67
CA HIS A 304 23.85 8.78 28.33
C HIS A 304 25.33 8.35 28.31
N ARG A 305 25.62 7.21 27.70
CA ARG A 305 27.00 6.66 27.61
C ARG A 305 27.51 6.62 26.18
N ASP A 306 28.80 6.43 26.06
CA ASP A 306 29.46 6.16 24.79
C ASP A 306 29.22 4.71 24.33
N TYR A 307 29.33 4.50 23.02
CA TYR A 307 29.32 3.19 22.38
C TYR A 307 30.46 3.06 21.36
N GLU A 308 30.85 1.83 21.04
CA GLU A 308 32.01 1.54 20.20
C GLU A 308 31.64 1.45 18.71
N LEU A 309 32.52 1.98 17.85
CA LEU A 309 32.48 1.76 16.40
C LEU A 309 33.44 0.62 16.04
N ILE A 310 32.90 -0.41 15.40
CA ILE A 310 33.59 -1.67 15.14
C ILE A 310 33.85 -1.83 13.65
N ASN A 311 35.12 -2.03 13.26
CA ASN A 311 35.44 -2.33 11.87
C ASN A 311 34.99 -3.77 11.53
N PRO A 312 34.07 -3.97 10.56
CA PRO A 312 33.51 -5.29 10.27
C PRO A 312 34.51 -6.30 9.69
N ARG A 313 35.68 -5.84 9.22
CA ARG A 313 36.72 -6.71 8.64
C ARG A 313 37.54 -7.45 9.71
N ASN A 314 37.82 -6.81 10.83
CA ASN A 314 38.71 -7.33 11.88
C ASN A 314 38.08 -7.35 13.27
N ASN A 315 36.87 -6.82 13.44
CA ASN A 315 36.16 -6.68 14.71
C ASN A 315 36.89 -5.84 15.75
N GLU A 316 37.79 -4.96 15.33
CA GLU A 316 38.50 -4.04 16.22
C GLU A 316 37.68 -2.76 16.43
N CYS A 317 37.68 -2.27 17.68
CA CYS A 317 37.15 -0.95 18.00
C CYS A 317 38.04 0.13 17.38
N VAL A 318 37.46 0.96 16.52
CA VAL A 318 38.17 2.06 15.84
C VAL A 318 38.13 3.33 16.70
N ARG A 319 36.99 3.63 17.31
CA ARG A 319 36.74 4.75 18.23
C ARG A 319 35.39 4.57 18.93
N SER A 320 35.11 5.41 19.93
CA SER A 320 33.80 5.51 20.58
C SER A 320 33.13 6.85 20.26
N LEU A 321 31.80 6.88 20.29
CA LEU A 321 30.97 8.09 20.14
C LEU A 321 29.92 8.17 21.25
N GLY A 322 29.51 9.37 21.63
CA GLY A 322 28.37 9.59 22.52
C GLY A 322 27.07 9.13 21.86
N ALA A 323 26.33 8.22 22.50
CA ALA A 323 25.14 7.64 21.88
C ALA A 323 24.02 8.69 21.67
N ASP A 324 23.85 9.64 22.59
CA ASP A 324 22.89 10.73 22.45
C ASP A 324 23.21 11.63 21.24
N ASP A 325 24.48 12.01 21.05
CA ASP A 325 24.88 12.87 19.92
C ASP A 325 24.55 12.21 18.58
N VAL A 326 24.81 10.90 18.47
CA VAL A 326 24.48 10.13 17.26
C VAL A 326 22.97 10.01 17.08
N PHE A 327 22.22 9.75 18.15
CA PHE A 327 20.77 9.62 18.08
C PHE A 327 20.08 10.95 17.72
N ASP A 328 20.55 12.06 18.30
CA ASP A 328 20.07 13.41 18.00
C ASP A 328 20.41 13.81 16.56
N LEU A 329 21.56 13.40 16.04
CA LEU A 329 21.91 13.58 14.63
C LEU A 329 20.95 12.80 13.72
N ILE A 330 20.64 11.53 14.05
CA ILE A 330 19.66 10.72 13.30
C ILE A 330 18.29 11.41 13.28
N ALA A 331 17.79 11.82 14.44
CA ALA A 331 16.50 12.51 14.55
C ALA A 331 16.49 13.84 13.77
N THR A 332 17.58 14.61 13.84
CA THR A 332 17.70 15.88 13.12
C THR A 332 17.75 15.69 11.61
N MET A 333 18.47 14.68 11.12
CA MET A 333 18.54 14.39 9.70
C MET A 333 17.21 13.85 9.15
N ALA A 334 16.54 12.97 9.90
CA ALA A 334 15.19 12.48 9.56
C ALA A 334 14.18 13.63 9.51
N TRP A 335 14.22 14.54 10.48
CA TRP A 335 13.42 15.76 10.48
C TRP A 335 13.70 16.66 9.26
N ARG A 336 14.99 16.80 8.90
CA ARG A 336 15.42 17.71 7.82
C ARG A 336 15.13 17.16 6.43
N THR A 337 15.33 15.86 6.21
CA THR A 337 15.37 15.25 4.87
C THR A 337 14.35 14.13 4.65
N GLY A 338 13.71 13.64 5.72
CA GLY A 338 12.85 12.45 5.72
C GLY A 338 13.64 11.12 5.84
N ASP A 339 14.97 11.18 5.93
CA ASP A 339 15.89 10.06 6.06
C ASP A 339 16.98 10.39 7.11
N PRO A 340 17.57 9.40 7.82
CA PRO A 340 17.27 7.99 7.74
C PRO A 340 16.05 7.57 8.59
N GLY A 341 15.45 6.44 8.24
CA GLY A 341 14.59 5.67 9.15
C GLY A 341 15.42 4.86 10.17
N LEU A 342 14.75 4.12 11.04
CA LEU A 342 15.39 3.15 11.95
C LEU A 342 14.89 1.74 11.66
N VAL A 343 15.80 0.77 11.72
CA VAL A 343 15.51 -0.67 11.66
C VAL A 343 16.08 -1.31 12.92
N PHE A 344 15.21 -1.87 13.76
CA PHE A 344 15.61 -2.46 15.05
C PHE A 344 16.01 -3.92 14.83
N LEU A 345 17.30 -4.14 14.60
CA LEU A 345 17.85 -5.43 14.16
C LEU A 345 17.63 -6.54 15.19
N ASP A 346 17.74 -6.23 16.48
CA ASP A 346 17.54 -7.22 17.54
C ASP A 346 16.07 -7.61 17.67
N SER A 347 15.14 -6.65 17.57
CA SER A 347 13.69 -6.93 17.52
C SER A 347 13.32 -7.80 16.30
N ILE A 348 13.92 -7.52 15.13
CA ILE A 348 13.74 -8.34 13.92
C ILE A 348 14.26 -9.76 14.14
N ASN A 349 15.49 -9.90 14.66
CA ASN A 349 16.12 -11.21 14.81
C ASN A 349 15.53 -12.04 15.96
N ALA A 350 14.99 -11.42 17.00
CA ALA A 350 14.21 -12.08 18.04
C ALA A 350 12.96 -12.78 17.50
N HIS A 351 12.42 -12.29 16.37
CA HIS A 351 11.27 -12.85 15.67
C HIS A 351 11.63 -13.55 14.36
N ASN A 352 12.92 -13.81 14.11
CA ASN A 352 13.36 -14.45 12.88
C ASN A 352 12.92 -15.93 12.87
N PRO A 353 12.12 -16.38 11.89
CA PRO A 353 11.64 -17.76 11.86
C PRO A 353 12.75 -18.77 11.60
N THR A 354 13.88 -18.36 11.01
CA THR A 354 15.02 -19.22 10.68
C THR A 354 16.30 -18.65 11.31
N PRO A 355 16.45 -18.74 12.64
CA PRO A 355 17.47 -18.03 13.42
C PRO A 355 18.91 -18.50 13.18
N LYS A 356 19.10 -19.60 12.44
CA LYS A 356 20.42 -20.04 11.95
C LYS A 356 21.12 -18.97 11.10
N TYR A 357 20.35 -18.11 10.43
CA TYR A 357 20.86 -17.01 9.61
C TYR A 357 20.37 -15.69 10.17
N GLN A 358 21.23 -14.68 10.24
CA GLN A 358 20.86 -13.35 10.71
C GLN A 358 20.20 -12.54 9.60
N ILE A 359 19.14 -11.80 9.93
CA ILE A 359 18.54 -10.80 9.06
C ILE A 359 19.19 -9.45 9.36
N ASP A 360 19.89 -8.88 8.38
CA ASP A 360 20.56 -7.57 8.48
C ASP A 360 19.99 -6.51 7.51
N SER A 361 18.94 -6.87 6.76
CA SER A 361 18.29 -5.98 5.80
C SER A 361 16.79 -6.25 5.66
N THR A 362 16.10 -5.33 4.97
CA THR A 362 14.68 -5.43 4.64
C THR A 362 14.48 -5.13 3.16
N ASN A 363 13.28 -5.41 2.65
CA ASN A 363 12.85 -4.84 1.37
C ASN A 363 12.80 -3.29 1.42
N PRO A 364 12.71 -2.61 0.25
CA PRO A 364 12.66 -1.14 0.11
C PRO A 364 11.70 -0.37 1.01
N CYS A 365 10.59 -1.01 1.40
CA CYS A 365 9.51 -0.40 2.16
C CYS A 365 9.56 -0.71 3.67
N GLY A 366 10.48 -1.58 4.11
CA GLY A 366 10.76 -1.87 5.52
C GLY A 366 9.83 -2.86 6.21
N GLU A 367 8.78 -3.35 5.55
CA GLU A 367 7.77 -4.24 6.12
C GLU A 367 8.13 -5.73 6.08
N VAL A 368 9.10 -6.13 5.26
CA VAL A 368 9.56 -7.52 5.16
C VAL A 368 11.05 -7.60 5.42
N PRO A 369 11.46 -7.96 6.65
CA PRO A 369 12.81 -8.40 6.93
C PRO A 369 13.10 -9.72 6.20
N LEU A 370 14.14 -9.72 5.38
CA LEU A 370 14.46 -10.82 4.47
C LEU A 370 15.93 -11.23 4.66
N LEU A 371 16.18 -12.53 4.54
CA LEU A 371 17.52 -13.07 4.41
C LEU A 371 18.08 -12.79 3.01
N ASP A 372 19.39 -12.95 2.89
CA ASP A 372 20.10 -12.90 1.61
C ASP A 372 19.39 -13.77 0.56
N TRP A 373 19.09 -13.17 -0.60
CA TRP A 373 18.43 -13.77 -1.77
C TRP A 373 16.95 -14.15 -1.58
N GLU A 374 16.30 -13.80 -0.48
CA GLU A 374 14.86 -14.00 -0.38
C GLU A 374 14.07 -12.95 -1.16
N SER A 375 12.81 -13.31 -1.47
CA SER A 375 11.86 -12.45 -2.17
C SER A 375 10.61 -12.18 -1.36
N CYS A 376 9.93 -11.11 -1.74
CA CYS A 376 8.75 -10.57 -1.07
C CYS A 376 7.48 -10.85 -1.89
N ASN A 377 6.63 -11.76 -1.40
CA ASN A 377 5.33 -12.12 -1.99
C ASN A 377 4.21 -11.56 -1.11
N LEU A 378 3.47 -10.57 -1.63
CA LEU A 378 2.55 -9.76 -0.83
C LEU A 378 1.15 -9.73 -1.40
N GLY A 379 0.17 -9.61 -0.51
CA GLY A 379 -1.23 -9.33 -0.86
C GLY A 379 -1.94 -8.62 0.29
N SER A 380 -3.06 -7.99 0.00
CA SER A 380 -3.77 -7.19 1.01
C SER A 380 -5.28 -7.35 0.91
N ILE A 381 -5.90 -7.56 2.07
CA ILE A 381 -7.36 -7.59 2.24
C ILE A 381 -7.87 -6.16 2.39
N ASN A 382 -8.93 -5.82 1.66
CA ASN A 382 -9.58 -4.53 1.74
C ASN A 382 -10.59 -4.48 2.88
N LEU A 383 -10.21 -3.91 4.02
CA LEU A 383 -11.05 -3.82 5.21
C LEU A 383 -12.31 -2.99 4.99
N ALA A 384 -12.29 -2.02 4.06
CA ALA A 384 -13.48 -1.25 3.68
C ALA A 384 -14.61 -2.10 3.07
N LYS A 385 -14.32 -3.35 2.66
CA LYS A 385 -15.32 -4.32 2.15
C LYS A 385 -15.80 -5.31 3.18
N ILE A 386 -15.26 -5.29 4.40
CA ILE A 386 -15.49 -6.30 5.43
C ILE A 386 -16.45 -5.79 6.51
N ILE A 387 -17.30 -4.83 6.16
CA ILE A 387 -18.30 -4.25 7.06
C ILE A 387 -19.70 -4.63 6.57
N ARG A 388 -20.52 -5.13 7.49
CA ARG A 388 -21.93 -5.50 7.25
C ARG A 388 -22.79 -4.98 8.40
N LYS A 389 -23.77 -4.12 8.10
CA LYS A 389 -24.69 -3.54 9.09
C LYS A 389 -23.97 -2.87 10.29
N ASN A 390 -22.91 -2.10 10.01
CA ASN A 390 -22.09 -1.41 11.01
C ASN A 390 -21.30 -2.33 11.97
N ASP A 391 -21.08 -3.58 11.60
CA ASP A 391 -20.17 -4.48 12.30
C ASP A 391 -19.24 -5.18 11.29
N ILE A 392 -18.17 -5.79 11.80
CA ILE A 392 -17.16 -6.48 11.01
C ILE A 392 -17.66 -7.86 10.63
N ASP A 393 -17.60 -8.19 9.34
CA ASP A 393 -17.90 -9.53 8.83
C ASP A 393 -16.69 -10.46 9.06
N TRP A 394 -16.56 -10.96 10.29
CA TRP A 394 -15.46 -11.83 10.72
C TRP A 394 -15.40 -13.15 9.92
N GLU A 395 -16.54 -13.67 9.47
CA GLU A 395 -16.59 -14.87 8.62
C GLU A 395 -15.98 -14.58 7.25
N ARG A 396 -16.33 -13.45 6.63
CA ARG A 396 -15.72 -13.04 5.36
C ARG A 396 -14.25 -12.73 5.51
N LEU A 397 -13.83 -12.09 6.61
CA LEU A 397 -12.42 -11.86 6.92
C LEU A 397 -11.65 -13.18 7.03
N ARG A 398 -12.25 -14.20 7.65
CA ARG A 398 -11.69 -15.54 7.76
C ARG A 398 -11.46 -16.13 6.37
N ASP A 399 -12.50 -16.21 5.54
CA ASP A 399 -12.42 -16.78 4.19
C ASP A 399 -11.37 -16.07 3.32
N LEU A 400 -11.33 -14.72 3.35
CA LEU A 400 -10.34 -13.96 2.60
C LEU A 400 -8.91 -14.15 3.13
N THR A 401 -8.74 -14.39 4.43
CA THR A 401 -7.43 -14.72 5.00
C THR A 401 -6.94 -16.07 4.50
N GLU A 402 -7.82 -17.09 4.47
CA GLU A 402 -7.47 -18.41 3.92
C GLU A 402 -7.15 -18.34 2.42
N ILE A 403 -7.98 -17.61 1.66
CA ILE A 403 -7.75 -17.34 0.23
C ILE A 403 -6.42 -16.64 0.02
N GLY A 404 -6.12 -15.59 0.80
CA GLY A 404 -4.89 -14.81 0.69
C GLY A 404 -3.65 -15.66 0.94
N VAL A 405 -3.65 -16.50 1.99
CA VAL A 405 -2.52 -17.40 2.28
C VAL A 405 -2.33 -18.43 1.17
N ARG A 406 -3.40 -19.08 0.70
CA ARG A 406 -3.33 -20.03 -0.43
C ARG A 406 -2.79 -19.35 -1.68
N PHE A 407 -3.34 -18.19 -2.04
CA PHE A 407 -2.94 -17.42 -3.22
C PHE A 407 -1.45 -17.09 -3.18
N LEU A 408 -0.95 -16.59 -2.05
CA LEU A 408 0.46 -16.21 -1.92
C LEU A 408 1.41 -17.43 -1.88
N ASP A 409 0.97 -18.57 -1.34
CA ASP A 409 1.73 -19.83 -1.44
C ASP A 409 1.81 -20.31 -2.89
N ASP A 410 0.71 -20.23 -3.64
CA ASP A 410 0.66 -20.58 -5.07
C ASP A 410 1.53 -19.63 -5.93
N VAL A 411 1.59 -18.34 -5.58
CA VAL A 411 2.48 -17.36 -6.22
C VAL A 411 3.94 -17.82 -6.16
N ILE A 412 4.42 -18.39 -5.05
CA ILE A 412 5.82 -18.84 -4.92
C ILE A 412 6.18 -19.85 -6.02
N ASP A 413 5.25 -20.74 -6.34
CA ASP A 413 5.46 -21.82 -7.31
C ASP A 413 5.22 -21.34 -8.75
N ALA A 414 4.25 -20.45 -8.98
CA ALA A 414 3.97 -19.86 -10.29
C ALA A 414 5.03 -18.83 -10.76
N ASN A 415 5.84 -18.30 -9.85
CA ASN A 415 6.76 -17.20 -10.11
C ASN A 415 7.98 -17.60 -10.97
N ARG A 416 8.33 -16.74 -11.94
CA ARG A 416 9.59 -16.78 -12.68
C ARG A 416 10.60 -15.86 -12.00
N TYR A 417 11.48 -16.45 -11.21
CA TYR A 417 12.50 -15.69 -10.49
C TYR A 417 13.59 -15.17 -11.43
N PRO A 418 14.05 -13.92 -11.25
CA PRO A 418 15.06 -13.29 -12.11
C PRO A 418 16.43 -13.97 -11.99
N LEU A 419 16.72 -14.57 -10.84
CA LEU A 419 17.96 -15.27 -10.55
C LEU A 419 17.65 -16.64 -9.90
N PRO A 420 18.33 -17.73 -10.30
CA PRO A 420 18.09 -19.07 -9.74
C PRO A 420 18.19 -19.12 -8.22
N ARG A 421 19.23 -18.51 -7.65
CA ARG A 421 19.47 -18.46 -6.19
C ARG A 421 18.32 -17.81 -5.42
N ILE A 422 17.66 -16.81 -6.01
CA ILE A 422 16.48 -16.19 -5.39
C ILE A 422 15.32 -17.18 -5.34
N GLY A 423 15.10 -17.92 -6.43
CA GLY A 423 14.06 -18.94 -6.50
C GLY A 423 14.34 -20.12 -5.57
N GLU A 424 15.60 -20.49 -5.37
CA GLU A 424 16.01 -21.53 -4.40
C GLU A 424 15.69 -21.08 -2.96
N MET A 425 16.20 -19.92 -2.54
CA MET A 425 15.99 -19.41 -1.18
C MET A 425 14.51 -19.12 -0.88
N THR A 426 13.78 -18.53 -1.83
CA THR A 426 12.35 -18.27 -1.65
C THR A 426 11.56 -19.57 -1.48
N ARG A 427 11.85 -20.62 -2.26
CA ARG A 427 11.16 -21.91 -2.10
C ARG A 427 11.58 -22.65 -0.84
N ALA A 428 12.80 -22.42 -0.35
CA ALA A 428 13.30 -23.07 0.85
C ALA A 428 12.60 -22.60 2.14
N ASN A 429 12.27 -21.31 2.22
CA ASN A 429 11.60 -20.73 3.40
C ASN A 429 10.11 -20.40 3.18
N ARG A 430 9.70 -20.24 1.92
CA ARG A 430 8.31 -19.95 1.50
C ARG A 430 7.66 -18.76 2.24
N LYS A 431 8.44 -17.71 2.50
CA LYS A 431 7.93 -16.49 3.16
C LYS A 431 6.87 -15.81 2.30
N ILE A 432 5.75 -15.49 2.93
CA ILE A 432 4.70 -14.64 2.36
C ILE A 432 4.37 -13.49 3.33
N GLY A 433 3.62 -12.51 2.83
CA GLY A 433 3.15 -11.38 3.60
C GLY A 433 1.73 -10.97 3.21
N LEU A 434 0.74 -11.48 3.93
CA LEU A 434 -0.64 -11.05 3.87
C LEU A 434 -0.86 -9.87 4.83
N GLY A 435 -1.36 -8.76 4.29
CA GLY A 435 -1.68 -7.55 5.04
C GLY A 435 -3.09 -7.05 4.77
N VAL A 436 -3.30 -5.78 5.07
CA VAL A 436 -4.58 -5.09 4.88
C VAL A 436 -4.41 -3.76 4.16
N MET A 437 -5.52 -3.22 3.67
CA MET A 437 -5.69 -1.84 3.22
C MET A 437 -7.07 -1.33 3.65
N GLY A 438 -7.29 -0.02 3.60
CA GLY A 438 -8.59 0.57 3.92
C GLY A 438 -8.98 0.54 5.39
N PHE A 439 -8.00 0.51 6.30
CA PHE A 439 -8.26 0.53 7.74
C PHE A 439 -8.95 1.83 8.18
N ALA A 440 -8.58 2.98 7.58
CA ALA A 440 -9.23 4.24 7.86
C ALA A 440 -10.73 4.20 7.48
N GLU A 441 -11.07 3.71 6.29
CA GLU A 441 -12.47 3.54 5.90
C GLU A 441 -13.24 2.61 6.85
N MET A 442 -12.65 1.49 7.27
CA MET A 442 -13.26 0.60 8.26
C MET A 442 -13.58 1.34 9.57
N LEU A 443 -12.64 2.12 10.10
CA LEU A 443 -12.86 2.90 11.32
C LEU A 443 -13.97 3.94 11.15
N LEU A 444 -14.01 4.65 10.02
CA LEU A 444 -15.05 5.62 9.71
C LEU A 444 -16.44 4.99 9.61
N GLU A 445 -16.55 3.81 8.98
CA GLU A 445 -17.80 3.05 8.88
C GLU A 445 -18.28 2.54 10.25
N LEU A 446 -17.36 2.28 11.19
CA LEU A 446 -17.66 1.91 12.57
C LEU A 446 -17.87 3.11 13.51
N GLY A 447 -17.60 4.33 13.04
CA GLY A 447 -17.69 5.54 13.86
C GLY A 447 -16.57 5.68 14.90
N ILE A 448 -15.41 5.06 14.67
CA ILE A 448 -14.26 5.04 15.58
C ILE A 448 -13.20 6.05 15.10
N PRO A 449 -12.83 7.07 15.90
CA PRO A 449 -11.72 7.96 15.59
C PRO A 449 -10.39 7.21 15.48
N TYR A 450 -9.55 7.55 14.50
CA TYR A 450 -8.27 6.86 14.26
C TYR A 450 -7.30 6.96 15.45
N ASN A 451 -7.24 8.13 16.09
CA ASN A 451 -6.39 8.44 17.24
C ASN A 451 -7.11 8.13 18.57
N SER A 452 -7.59 6.89 18.73
CA SER A 452 -8.30 6.44 19.94
C SER A 452 -7.81 5.08 20.41
N GLU A 453 -7.96 4.77 21.71
CA GLU A 453 -7.66 3.44 22.25
C GLU A 453 -8.50 2.35 21.58
N GLU A 454 -9.76 2.65 21.26
CA GLU A 454 -10.66 1.72 20.57
C GLU A 454 -10.13 1.32 19.19
N ALA A 455 -9.56 2.27 18.43
CA ALA A 455 -8.91 1.97 17.15
C ALA A 455 -7.66 1.11 17.32
N LEU A 456 -6.84 1.35 18.36
CA LEU A 456 -5.67 0.52 18.67
C LEU A 456 -6.08 -0.92 19.01
N ASP A 457 -7.08 -1.08 19.88
CA ASP A 457 -7.59 -2.39 20.29
C ASP A 457 -8.24 -3.15 19.13
N LEU A 458 -8.94 -2.45 18.25
CA LEU A 458 -9.46 -3.04 17.02
C LEU A 458 -8.31 -3.50 16.11
N GLY A 459 -7.27 -2.69 15.92
CA GLY A 459 -6.07 -3.06 15.16
C GLY A 459 -5.43 -4.35 15.68
N ARG A 460 -5.26 -4.45 17.01
CA ARG A 460 -4.78 -5.67 17.68
C ARG A 460 -5.70 -6.86 17.40
N LYS A 461 -7.00 -6.69 17.59
CA LYS A 461 -8.00 -7.75 17.42
C LYS A 461 -8.01 -8.29 15.99
N LEU A 462 -8.01 -7.41 15.00
CA LEU A 462 -7.98 -7.77 13.57
C LEU A 462 -6.74 -8.57 13.23
N MET A 463 -5.55 -8.07 13.59
CA MET A 463 -4.32 -8.76 13.23
C MET A 463 -4.12 -10.07 13.96
N ARG A 464 -4.51 -10.15 15.24
CA ARG A 464 -4.49 -11.41 15.98
C ARG A 464 -5.37 -12.47 15.32
N PHE A 465 -6.56 -12.08 14.90
CA PHE A 465 -7.49 -12.96 14.19
C PHE A 465 -6.90 -13.43 12.86
N MET A 466 -6.44 -12.49 12.02
CA MET A 466 -5.84 -12.81 10.72
C MET A 466 -4.61 -13.72 10.85
N THR A 467 -3.68 -13.41 11.76
CA THR A 467 -2.48 -14.23 11.95
C THR A 467 -2.81 -15.63 12.46
N SER A 468 -3.81 -15.78 13.33
CA SER A 468 -4.26 -17.11 13.78
C SER A 468 -4.82 -17.94 12.62
N VAL A 469 -5.74 -17.36 11.84
CA VAL A 469 -6.33 -18.02 10.66
C VAL A 469 -5.27 -18.32 9.59
N ALA A 470 -4.30 -17.41 9.40
CA ALA A 470 -3.22 -17.61 8.45
C ALA A 470 -2.33 -18.80 8.85
N ARG A 471 -2.01 -18.94 10.14
CA ARG A 471 -1.23 -20.08 10.67
C ARG A 471 -1.97 -21.39 10.52
N GLU A 472 -3.25 -21.43 10.89
CA GLU A 472 -4.12 -22.60 10.66
C GLU A 472 -4.13 -23.01 9.17
N THR A 473 -4.25 -22.02 8.28
CA THR A 473 -4.23 -22.27 6.84
C THR A 473 -2.88 -22.81 6.38
N SER A 474 -1.77 -22.23 6.83
CA SER A 474 -0.44 -22.68 6.48
C SER A 474 -0.15 -24.11 6.96
N VAL A 475 -0.63 -24.49 8.15
CA VAL A 475 -0.55 -25.87 8.65
C VAL A 475 -1.31 -26.83 7.73
N ARG A 476 -2.56 -26.51 7.37
CA ARG A 476 -3.34 -27.35 6.43
C ARG A 476 -2.68 -27.46 5.06
N LEU A 477 -2.07 -26.37 4.57
CA LEU A 477 -1.30 -26.41 3.32
C LEU A 477 -0.07 -27.31 3.43
N GLY A 478 0.60 -27.33 4.57
CA GLY A 478 1.76 -28.19 4.77
C GLY A 478 1.37 -29.66 4.97
N GLU A 479 0.18 -29.94 5.49
CA GLU A 479 -0.40 -31.30 5.47
C GLU A 479 -0.72 -31.77 4.04
N GLU A 480 -1.25 -30.88 3.19
CA GLU A 480 -1.59 -31.19 1.79
C GLU A 480 -0.35 -31.30 0.89
N ARG A 481 0.64 -30.41 1.08
CA ARG A 481 1.73 -30.15 0.11
C ARG A 481 3.14 -30.35 0.67
N GLY A 482 3.25 -30.74 1.94
CA GLY A 482 4.48 -30.78 2.72
C GLY A 482 4.83 -29.43 3.36
N PRO A 483 5.49 -29.41 4.52
CA PRO A 483 6.00 -28.18 5.13
C PRO A 483 7.05 -27.48 4.27
N PHE A 484 7.44 -26.24 4.62
CA PHE A 484 8.55 -25.59 3.89
C PHE A 484 9.88 -26.35 4.10
N PRO A 485 10.76 -26.39 3.09
CA PRO A 485 11.98 -27.21 3.15
C PRO A 485 12.91 -26.97 4.35
N ASN A 486 13.10 -25.72 4.77
CA ASN A 486 13.99 -25.38 5.88
C ASN A 486 13.34 -25.47 7.27
N ILE A 487 12.21 -26.17 7.42
CA ILE A 487 11.45 -26.22 8.67
C ILE A 487 12.26 -26.77 9.85
N ASP A 488 13.16 -27.72 9.62
CA ASP A 488 14.01 -28.31 10.67
C ASP A 488 15.06 -27.34 11.22
N GLU A 489 15.35 -26.26 10.50
CA GLU A 489 16.28 -25.19 10.89
C GLU A 489 15.54 -23.96 11.44
N SER A 490 14.22 -24.07 11.63
CA SER A 490 13.33 -22.97 11.97
C SER A 490 12.73 -23.12 13.38
N ILE A 491 12.09 -22.06 13.86
CA ILE A 491 11.27 -22.09 15.08
C ILE A 491 10.03 -23.00 14.96
N TRP A 492 9.67 -23.39 13.73
CA TRP A 492 8.51 -24.22 13.41
C TRP A 492 8.82 -25.72 13.36
N LYS A 493 10.03 -26.13 13.77
CA LYS A 493 10.45 -27.53 13.80
C LYS A 493 9.42 -28.41 14.53
N GLY A 494 9.04 -29.52 13.89
CA GLY A 494 8.04 -30.47 14.42
C GLY A 494 6.59 -30.09 14.14
N THR A 495 6.33 -29.05 13.34
CA THR A 495 4.99 -28.68 12.86
C THR A 495 4.84 -28.97 11.36
N ASN A 496 3.63 -28.78 10.81
CA ASN A 496 3.35 -28.84 9.37
C ASN A 496 3.25 -27.45 8.73
N MET A 497 3.94 -26.43 9.25
CA MET A 497 3.88 -25.08 8.65
C MET A 497 4.38 -25.10 7.20
N ARG A 498 3.57 -24.57 6.26
CA ARG A 498 3.94 -24.42 4.85
C ARG A 498 4.80 -23.19 4.57
N ASN A 499 4.74 -22.17 5.41
CA ASN A 499 5.38 -20.87 5.19
C ASN A 499 6.12 -20.42 6.46
N ALA A 500 7.35 -19.94 6.34
CA ALA A 500 8.13 -19.47 7.50
C ALA A 500 7.55 -18.18 8.12
N THR A 501 6.92 -17.32 7.32
CA THR A 501 6.18 -16.12 7.74
C THR A 501 4.89 -16.00 6.93
N LEU A 502 3.87 -15.37 7.50
CA LEU A 502 2.54 -15.26 6.89
C LEU A 502 2.05 -13.83 6.76
N THR A 503 2.25 -12.99 7.77
CA THR A 503 1.61 -11.66 7.84
C THR A 503 2.61 -10.51 7.86
N THR A 504 2.20 -9.38 7.28
CA THR A 504 2.94 -8.11 7.22
C THR A 504 1.97 -6.98 6.90
N ILE A 505 2.28 -5.74 7.25
CA ILE A 505 1.55 -4.57 6.74
C ILE A 505 2.42 -3.85 5.72
N ALA A 506 2.15 -4.11 4.45
CA ALA A 506 2.82 -3.46 3.33
C ALA A 506 2.16 -2.13 2.95
N PRO A 507 2.90 -1.20 2.32
CA PRO A 507 2.26 -0.07 1.68
C PRO A 507 1.49 -0.59 0.47
N THR A 508 0.24 -0.19 0.34
CA THR A 508 -0.64 -0.64 -0.74
C THR A 508 -0.83 0.44 -1.79
N GLY A 509 0.21 1.25 -2.06
CA GLY A 509 0.18 2.41 -2.95
C GLY A 509 -0.73 2.29 -4.18
N SER A 510 -0.31 1.52 -5.19
CA SER A 510 -1.13 1.40 -6.40
C SER A 510 -2.39 0.53 -6.24
N ILE A 511 -2.37 -0.48 -5.35
CA ILE A 511 -3.51 -1.42 -5.24
C ILE A 511 -4.67 -0.84 -4.42
N SER A 512 -4.40 0.03 -3.46
CA SER A 512 -5.42 0.79 -2.72
C SER A 512 -6.08 1.85 -3.61
N ILE A 513 -5.35 2.43 -4.57
CA ILE A 513 -5.95 3.26 -5.64
C ILE A 513 -6.91 2.44 -6.50
N ILE A 514 -6.51 1.24 -6.93
CA ILE A 514 -7.36 0.32 -7.70
C ILE A 514 -8.62 -0.03 -6.88
N ALA A 515 -8.45 -0.29 -5.59
CA ALA A 515 -9.53 -0.61 -4.67
C ALA A 515 -10.39 0.61 -4.23
N GLY A 516 -9.89 1.84 -4.44
CA GLY A 516 -10.54 3.08 -4.02
C GLY A 516 -10.60 3.28 -2.51
N THR A 517 -9.50 3.04 -1.79
CA THR A 517 -9.41 3.07 -0.32
C THR A 517 -8.04 3.58 0.15
N THR A 518 -7.81 3.79 1.46
CA THR A 518 -6.49 4.18 1.97
C THR A 518 -5.45 3.06 1.91
N SER A 519 -4.18 3.47 1.81
CA SER A 519 -3.06 2.55 1.82
C SER A 519 -2.84 1.90 3.20
N GLY A 520 -2.65 0.58 3.24
CA GLY A 520 -2.24 -0.14 4.45
C GLY A 520 -3.13 0.15 5.65
N ILE A 521 -2.48 0.57 6.74
CA ILE A 521 -3.12 1.08 7.95
C ILE A 521 -3.02 2.61 8.05
N GLU A 522 -2.75 3.34 6.97
CA GLU A 522 -2.62 4.79 7.02
C GLU A 522 -3.96 5.47 7.31
N PRO A 523 -3.96 6.58 8.08
CA PRO A 523 -5.14 7.43 8.24
C PRO A 523 -5.48 8.11 6.91
N LEU A 524 -6.62 8.79 6.86
CA LEU A 524 -6.92 9.67 5.74
C LEU A 524 -5.79 10.70 5.59
N PHE A 525 -5.27 10.92 4.39
CA PHE A 525 -4.37 12.06 4.18
C PHE A 525 -5.15 13.37 4.07
N ALA A 526 -6.28 13.34 3.36
CA ALA A 526 -7.18 14.46 3.20
C ALA A 526 -8.61 13.93 3.04
N VAL A 527 -9.59 14.65 3.61
CA VAL A 527 -11.01 14.34 3.49
C VAL A 527 -11.54 14.73 2.11
N SER A 528 -11.04 15.85 1.57
CA SER A 528 -11.23 16.24 0.17
C SER A 528 -9.96 16.89 -0.36
N PHE A 529 -9.66 16.67 -1.64
CA PHE A 529 -8.51 17.22 -2.33
C PHE A 529 -8.79 17.36 -3.82
N VAL A 530 -7.94 18.13 -4.52
CA VAL A 530 -8.00 18.30 -5.97
C VAL A 530 -7.03 17.32 -6.62
N ARG A 531 -7.52 16.52 -7.57
CA ARG A 531 -6.66 15.69 -8.41
C ARG A 531 -6.45 16.40 -9.74
N ASN A 532 -5.19 16.56 -10.12
CA ASN A 532 -4.82 17.02 -11.46
C ASN A 532 -4.91 15.83 -12.40
N VAL A 533 -5.88 15.86 -13.30
CA VAL A 533 -6.01 14.89 -14.39
C VAL A 533 -5.31 15.47 -15.62
N LEU A 534 -4.94 14.60 -16.57
CA LEU A 534 -4.38 15.00 -17.87
C LEU A 534 -5.20 16.15 -18.52
N ASP A 535 -4.50 17.08 -19.20
CA ASP A 535 -5.01 18.32 -19.82
C ASP A 535 -5.49 19.44 -18.88
N HIS A 536 -4.88 19.57 -17.68
CA HIS A 536 -5.17 20.62 -16.69
C HIS A 536 -6.59 20.55 -16.09
N ALA A 537 -7.33 19.47 -16.32
CA ALA A 537 -8.62 19.25 -15.68
C ALA A 537 -8.44 18.95 -14.18
N ARG A 538 -9.12 19.72 -13.33
CA ARG A 538 -9.10 19.56 -11.87
C ARG A 538 -10.36 18.90 -11.40
N LEU A 539 -10.25 17.71 -10.81
CA LEU A 539 -11.38 17.01 -10.20
C LEU A 539 -11.30 17.12 -8.68
N VAL A 540 -12.36 17.59 -8.04
CA VAL A 540 -12.49 17.54 -6.59
C VAL A 540 -12.89 16.12 -6.20
N GLU A 541 -12.01 15.45 -5.46
CA GLU A 541 -12.24 14.14 -4.89
C GLU A 541 -12.62 14.31 -3.41
N VAL A 542 -13.64 13.58 -2.98
CA VAL A 542 -14.17 13.62 -1.61
C VAL A 542 -14.23 12.19 -1.11
N ASN A 543 -13.83 11.97 0.14
CA ASN A 543 -13.99 10.68 0.78
C ASN A 543 -15.49 10.26 0.76
N PRO A 544 -15.83 9.07 0.22
CA PRO A 544 -17.23 8.66 0.07
C PRO A 544 -18.00 8.53 1.39
N VAL A 545 -17.32 8.15 2.48
CA VAL A 545 -17.94 8.04 3.82
C VAL A 545 -18.29 9.43 4.33
N PHE A 546 -17.37 10.40 4.19
CA PHE A 546 -17.62 11.79 4.55
C PHE A 546 -18.77 12.40 3.73
N GLU A 547 -18.77 12.22 2.41
CA GLU A 547 -19.84 12.74 1.54
C GLU A 547 -21.21 12.18 1.96
N ARG A 548 -21.29 10.89 2.30
CA ARG A 548 -22.51 10.25 2.79
C ARG A 548 -22.98 10.84 4.12
N VAL A 549 -22.10 10.90 5.12
CA VAL A 549 -22.41 11.46 6.45
C VAL A 549 -22.85 12.93 6.34
N ALA A 550 -22.17 13.73 5.52
CA ALA A 550 -22.49 15.14 5.32
C ALA A 550 -23.87 15.34 4.67
N ARG A 551 -24.25 14.47 3.74
CA ARG A 551 -25.57 14.51 3.08
C ARG A 551 -26.67 14.06 4.04
N GLU A 552 -26.50 12.92 4.69
CA GLU A 552 -27.47 12.37 5.66
C GLU A 552 -27.75 13.34 6.81
N ARG A 553 -26.74 14.10 7.24
CA ARG A 553 -26.85 15.08 8.32
C ARG A 553 -27.12 16.52 7.83
N GLY A 554 -27.34 16.72 6.54
CA GLY A 554 -27.80 17.99 5.97
C GLY A 554 -26.80 19.15 5.95
N PHE A 555 -25.49 18.90 6.12
CA PHE A 555 -24.45 19.94 6.08
C PHE A 555 -23.57 19.90 4.82
N TYR A 556 -23.86 18.99 3.88
CA TYR A 556 -23.13 18.91 2.61
C TYR A 556 -23.36 20.16 1.74
N SER A 557 -22.27 20.80 1.30
CA SER A 557 -22.30 21.83 0.26
C SER A 557 -21.07 21.75 -0.63
N ARG A 558 -21.17 22.24 -1.87
CA ARG A 558 -20.02 22.32 -2.79
C ARG A 558 -18.93 23.23 -2.23
N ASP A 559 -19.32 24.34 -1.59
CA ASP A 559 -18.40 25.28 -0.97
C ASP A 559 -17.65 24.65 0.20
N LEU A 560 -18.32 23.81 0.99
CA LEU A 560 -17.67 23.01 2.04
C LEU A 560 -16.63 22.06 1.46
N MET A 561 -16.95 21.33 0.37
CA MET A 561 -15.96 20.44 -0.26
C MET A 561 -14.74 21.21 -0.77
N ILE A 562 -14.96 22.38 -1.37
CA ILE A 562 -13.89 23.27 -1.84
C ILE A 562 -13.07 23.80 -0.66
N ALA A 563 -13.72 24.18 0.45
CA ALA A 563 -13.04 24.64 1.66
C ALA A 563 -12.15 23.54 2.26
N ILE A 564 -12.67 22.31 2.37
CA ILE A 564 -11.88 21.14 2.79
C ILE A 564 -10.74 20.91 1.81
N ALA A 565 -10.96 20.98 0.50
CA ALA A 565 -9.90 20.78 -0.48
C ALA A 565 -8.76 21.81 -0.41
N LYS A 566 -8.94 22.96 0.28
CA LYS A 566 -7.86 23.93 0.51
C LYS A 566 -6.88 23.48 1.59
N THR A 567 -7.38 22.85 2.65
CA THR A 567 -6.60 22.44 3.83
C THR A 567 -6.39 20.94 3.93
N GLY A 568 -7.18 20.14 3.22
CA GLY A 568 -7.30 18.69 3.34
C GLY A 568 -8.07 18.22 4.58
N SER A 569 -8.25 19.09 5.56
CA SER A 569 -8.73 18.78 6.91
C SER A 569 -10.04 19.50 7.23
N VAL A 570 -10.85 18.90 8.09
CA VAL A 570 -12.12 19.48 8.55
C VAL A 570 -12.01 20.21 9.90
N GLN A 571 -10.84 20.17 10.55
CA GLN A 571 -10.70 20.63 11.94
C GLN A 571 -11.05 22.12 12.13
N ASP A 572 -10.67 22.97 11.17
CA ASP A 572 -10.87 24.42 11.23
C ASP A 572 -12.21 24.90 10.64
N LEU A 573 -13.10 23.99 10.23
CA LEU A 573 -14.36 24.34 9.54
C LEU A 573 -15.55 24.34 10.49
N ASP A 574 -16.61 25.08 10.18
CA ASP A 574 -17.84 25.08 10.99
C ASP A 574 -18.71 23.86 10.65
N ILE A 575 -18.37 22.70 11.22
CA ILE A 575 -19.11 21.44 11.10
C ILE A 575 -19.27 20.76 12.48
N PRO A 576 -20.21 19.80 12.65
CA PRO A 576 -20.42 19.14 13.93
C PRO A 576 -19.14 18.55 14.53
N LYS A 577 -18.96 18.72 15.85
CA LYS A 577 -17.72 18.33 16.55
C LYS A 577 -17.44 16.83 16.42
N ASP A 578 -18.45 15.98 16.57
CA ASP A 578 -18.29 14.52 16.45
C ASP A 578 -17.82 14.09 15.05
N VAL A 579 -18.18 14.84 14.01
CA VAL A 579 -17.66 14.64 12.65
C VAL A 579 -16.19 15.06 12.57
N LYS A 580 -15.79 16.17 13.22
CA LYS A 580 -14.37 16.55 13.28
C LYS A 580 -13.52 15.51 13.99
N ASP A 581 -14.00 15.02 15.12
CA ASP A 581 -13.32 14.01 15.93
C ASP A 581 -13.16 12.69 15.13
N LEU A 582 -14.14 12.34 14.28
CA LEU A 582 -14.09 11.13 13.45
C LEU A 582 -13.20 11.28 12.21
N PHE A 583 -13.28 12.41 11.50
CA PHE A 583 -12.59 12.64 10.23
C PHE A 583 -11.24 13.37 10.40
N VAL A 584 -10.37 12.78 11.21
CA VAL A 584 -8.97 13.23 11.37
C VAL A 584 -8.10 12.77 10.20
N THR A 585 -7.16 13.62 9.80
CA THR A 585 -6.16 13.34 8.77
C THR A 585 -4.78 13.05 9.35
N ALA A 586 -3.86 12.55 8.52
CA ALA A 586 -2.48 12.26 8.87
C ALA A 586 -1.71 13.45 9.48
N LEU A 587 -2.14 14.69 9.20
CA LEU A 587 -1.52 15.90 9.76
C LEU A 587 -2.28 16.43 10.99
N ASP A 588 -3.51 15.95 11.25
CA ASP A 588 -4.26 16.28 12.46
C ASP A 588 -3.88 15.38 13.64
N ILE A 589 -3.34 14.19 13.37
CA ILE A 589 -2.99 13.18 14.36
C ILE A 589 -1.61 13.48 14.98
N ASP A 590 -1.52 13.36 16.30
CA ASP A 590 -0.25 13.53 17.00
C ASP A 590 0.72 12.36 16.75
N PRO A 591 2.05 12.60 16.81
CA PRO A 591 3.04 11.62 16.40
C PRO A 591 2.99 10.31 17.22
N ASP A 592 2.65 10.41 18.50
CA ASP A 592 2.54 9.26 19.39
C ASP A 592 1.44 8.30 18.95
N TRP A 593 0.27 8.81 18.55
CA TRP A 593 -0.83 7.98 18.02
C TRP A 593 -0.43 7.24 16.75
N HIS A 594 0.32 7.87 15.86
CA HIS A 594 0.87 7.19 14.68
C HIS A 594 1.74 6.00 15.07
N VAL A 595 2.65 6.19 16.04
CA VAL A 595 3.58 5.14 16.51
C VAL A 595 2.83 4.03 17.25
N ARG A 596 1.89 4.39 18.14
CA ARG A 596 1.06 3.45 18.88
C ARG A 596 0.19 2.60 17.96
N MET A 597 -0.36 3.18 16.91
CA MET A 597 -1.11 2.45 15.89
C MET A 597 -0.22 1.45 15.14
N GLN A 598 1.01 1.85 14.80
CA GLN A 598 1.98 0.93 14.22
C GLN A 598 2.27 -0.24 15.17
N ALA A 599 2.55 0.06 16.44
CA ALA A 599 2.87 -0.94 17.45
C ALA A 599 1.71 -1.93 17.67
N ALA A 600 0.47 -1.44 17.73
CA ALA A 600 -0.73 -2.27 17.90
C ALA A 600 -0.86 -3.37 16.84
N PHE A 601 -0.53 -3.07 15.58
CA PHE A 601 -0.47 -4.08 14.52
C PHE A 601 0.80 -4.93 14.62
N GLN A 602 1.93 -4.35 15.03
CA GLN A 602 3.24 -5.01 15.11
C GLN A 602 3.23 -6.21 16.07
N GLU A 603 2.46 -6.12 17.17
CA GLU A 603 2.25 -7.16 18.19
C GLU A 603 1.82 -8.51 17.61
N HIS A 604 1.21 -8.51 16.41
CA HIS A 604 0.56 -9.69 15.84
C HIS A 604 0.99 -10.02 14.40
N VAL A 605 1.96 -9.31 13.81
CA VAL A 605 2.52 -9.66 12.50
C VAL A 605 3.85 -10.43 12.61
N ASP A 606 4.06 -11.41 11.73
CA ASP A 606 5.32 -12.16 11.70
C ASP A 606 6.49 -11.30 11.21
N ASN A 607 6.27 -10.50 10.15
CA ASN A 607 7.26 -9.58 9.59
C ASN A 607 7.19 -8.20 10.28
N ALA A 608 7.36 -7.11 9.53
CA ALA A 608 7.31 -5.73 10.01
C ALA A 608 6.15 -4.94 9.36
N ILE A 609 6.15 -3.62 9.53
CA ILE A 609 5.08 -2.72 9.10
C ILE A 609 5.68 -1.53 8.35
N SER A 610 5.14 -1.23 7.17
CA SER A 610 5.35 0.02 6.48
C SER A 610 4.20 0.96 6.78
N LYS A 611 4.39 1.77 7.82
CA LYS A 611 3.54 2.92 8.15
C LYS A 611 4.43 4.14 8.23
N THR A 612 3.96 5.25 7.66
CA THR A 612 4.66 6.53 7.75
C THR A 612 4.12 7.32 8.93
N ILE A 613 5.03 7.75 9.79
CA ILE A 613 4.72 8.70 10.87
C ILE A 613 4.78 10.09 10.23
N ASN A 614 3.62 10.59 9.80
CA ASN A 614 3.52 11.89 9.15
C ASN A 614 3.50 12.99 10.22
N LEU A 615 4.34 14.00 10.06
CA LEU A 615 4.44 15.13 10.99
C LEU A 615 4.06 16.43 10.29
N ARG A 616 3.45 17.33 11.06
CA ARG A 616 3.16 18.71 10.65
C ARG A 616 4.45 19.49 10.38
N LYS A 617 4.35 20.55 9.57
CA LYS A 617 5.50 21.36 9.15
C LYS A 617 6.28 21.96 10.32
N ASP A 618 5.57 22.32 11.39
CA ASP A 618 6.06 22.93 12.61
C ASP A 618 6.58 21.92 13.65
N ALA A 619 6.49 20.61 13.39
CA ALA A 619 7.11 19.59 14.22
C ALA A 619 8.61 19.85 14.35
N THR A 620 9.19 19.48 15.50
CA THR A 620 10.59 19.73 15.87
C THR A 620 11.44 18.46 15.76
N PRO A 621 12.79 18.57 15.73
CA PRO A 621 13.66 17.40 15.85
C PRO A 621 13.40 16.58 17.13
N MET A 622 12.97 17.22 18.21
CA MET A 622 12.64 16.54 19.46
C MET A 622 11.40 15.66 19.32
N ASP A 623 10.42 16.05 18.51
CA ASP A 623 9.24 15.21 18.24
C ASP A 623 9.63 13.94 17.47
N VAL A 624 10.59 14.07 16.53
CA VAL A 624 11.19 12.92 15.83
C VAL A 624 11.92 12.00 16.80
N ARG A 625 12.74 12.57 17.69
CA ARG A 625 13.48 11.84 18.73
C ARG A 625 12.54 11.05 19.63
N LYS A 626 11.45 11.68 20.10
CA LYS A 626 10.42 11.03 20.93
C LYS A 626 9.72 9.89 20.20
N ALA A 627 9.35 10.09 18.93
CA ALA A 627 8.70 9.05 18.13
C ALA A 627 9.62 7.84 17.90
N PHE A 628 10.92 8.05 17.67
CA PHE A 628 11.90 6.97 17.57
C PHE A 628 12.07 6.18 18.88
N LEU A 629 12.17 6.87 20.03
CA LEU A 629 12.22 6.21 21.33
C LEU A 629 10.95 5.41 21.62
N LEU A 630 9.78 6.00 21.38
CA LEU A 630 8.50 5.34 21.60
C LEU A 630 8.36 4.09 20.74
N ALA A 631 8.81 4.13 19.48
CA ALA A 631 8.80 2.96 18.60
C ALA A 631 9.67 1.82 19.13
N TYR A 632 10.86 2.15 19.66
CA TYR A 632 11.72 1.16 20.31
C TYR A 632 11.06 0.56 21.55
N GLU A 633 10.53 1.41 22.44
CA GLU A 633 9.89 1.00 23.69
C GLU A 633 8.65 0.11 23.47
N LEU A 634 7.91 0.35 22.39
CA LEU A 634 6.75 -0.44 22.00
C LEU A 634 7.08 -1.70 21.17
N GLY A 635 8.37 -1.99 20.95
CA GLY A 635 8.80 -3.21 20.25
C GLY A 635 8.58 -3.19 18.74
N CYS A 636 8.52 -2.00 18.12
CA CYS A 636 8.50 -1.90 16.66
C CYS A 636 9.75 -2.55 16.03
N LYS A 637 9.62 -3.09 14.82
CA LYS A 637 10.77 -3.65 14.06
C LYS A 637 11.48 -2.62 13.18
N GLY A 638 10.80 -1.51 12.90
CA GLY A 638 11.37 -0.34 12.23
C GLY A 638 10.43 0.84 12.34
N ILE A 639 10.91 2.02 11.96
CA ILE A 639 10.11 3.25 11.96
C ILE A 639 10.64 4.21 10.90
N THR A 640 9.74 4.98 10.31
CA THR A 640 10.12 6.08 9.42
C THR A 640 9.20 7.25 9.61
N ILE A 641 9.82 8.42 9.61
CA ILE A 641 9.17 9.68 9.89
C ILE A 641 9.25 10.53 8.63
N TYR A 642 8.13 11.17 8.31
CA TYR A 642 8.07 12.14 7.24
C TYR A 642 7.44 13.42 7.76
N ARG A 643 8.24 14.48 7.89
CA ARG A 643 7.72 15.80 8.22
C ARG A 643 7.35 16.53 6.93
N TYR A 644 6.17 17.12 6.91
CA TYR A 644 5.75 17.96 5.80
C TYR A 644 6.75 19.11 5.57
N GLY A 645 7.31 19.20 4.37
CA GLY A 645 8.36 20.17 4.02
C GLY A 645 9.80 19.67 4.16
N SER A 646 10.05 18.41 4.55
CA SER A 646 11.41 17.83 4.55
C SER A 646 12.00 17.60 3.16
N LYS A 647 11.19 17.70 2.11
CA LYS A 647 11.62 17.63 0.70
C LYS A 647 11.10 18.86 -0.04
N SER A 648 11.90 19.36 -0.98
CA SER A 648 11.60 20.52 -1.84
C SER A 648 10.30 20.31 -2.62
N GLU A 649 10.16 19.12 -3.20
CA GLU A 649 8.97 18.63 -3.88
C GLU A 649 8.15 17.74 -2.95
N GLN A 650 6.84 17.97 -2.92
CA GLN A 650 5.89 17.25 -2.09
C GLN A 650 4.92 16.53 -3.01
N VAL A 651 4.68 15.24 -2.80
CA VAL A 651 3.65 14.48 -3.54
C VAL A 651 2.26 15.11 -3.37
N LEU A 652 2.08 15.87 -2.27
CA LEU A 652 0.95 16.80 -2.11
C LEU A 652 1.41 18.21 -1.84
N SER A 653 1.06 19.12 -2.75
CA SER A 653 1.33 20.54 -2.60
C SER A 653 0.16 21.23 -1.89
N PHE A 654 0.47 22.08 -0.92
CA PHE A 654 -0.49 23.03 -0.34
C PHE A 654 -0.30 24.38 -1.04
N GLY A 655 -0.67 24.42 -2.33
CA GLY A 655 -0.47 25.55 -3.25
C GLY A 655 -1.79 26.26 -3.61
N GLY A 656 -2.60 26.59 -2.60
CA GLY A 656 -3.96 27.10 -2.74
C GLY A 656 -5.05 26.04 -2.61
N TYR A 657 -4.80 24.83 -3.13
CA TYR A 657 -5.57 23.61 -2.85
C TYR A 657 -4.60 22.46 -2.56
N VAL A 658 -5.02 21.50 -1.73
CA VAL A 658 -4.34 20.21 -1.58
C VAL A 658 -4.47 19.46 -2.89
N SER A 659 -3.35 19.21 -3.55
CA SER A 659 -3.32 18.51 -4.85
C SER A 659 -2.60 17.17 -4.75
N ALA A 660 -3.14 16.10 -5.34
CA ALA A 660 -2.49 14.79 -5.40
C ALA A 660 -2.17 14.36 -6.84
N GLU A 661 -1.03 13.71 -7.05
CA GLU A 661 -0.71 13.02 -8.31
C GLU A 661 -1.53 11.75 -8.49
N SER A 662 -1.64 11.25 -9.73
CA SER A 662 -2.47 10.09 -10.07
C SER A 662 -2.06 8.80 -9.36
N ASP A 663 -0.80 8.64 -8.96
CA ASP A 663 -0.33 7.46 -8.24
C ASP A 663 -0.26 7.60 -6.70
N TYR A 664 -0.80 8.69 -6.14
CA TYR A 664 -0.87 8.89 -4.69
C TYR A 664 -2.09 8.23 -4.02
N ALA A 665 -1.84 7.55 -2.88
CA ALA A 665 -2.81 6.68 -2.19
C ALA A 665 -2.95 6.90 -0.67
N GLY A 666 -2.52 8.05 -0.14
CA GLY A 666 -2.68 8.40 1.29
C GLY A 666 -1.48 8.09 2.20
N GLY A 667 -0.37 7.60 1.64
CA GLY A 667 0.93 7.48 2.31
C GLY A 667 2.04 7.73 1.29
N CYS A 668 3.31 7.79 1.70
CA CYS A 668 4.42 7.91 0.74
C CYS A 668 4.62 6.55 0.03
N PRO A 669 4.07 6.33 -1.19
CA PRO A 669 3.92 4.98 -1.76
C PRO A 669 5.26 4.37 -2.21
N ASP A 670 6.24 5.25 -2.42
CA ASP A 670 7.67 5.03 -2.61
C ASP A 670 8.33 6.22 -1.88
N ARG A 671 9.08 5.97 -0.80
CA ARG A 671 9.63 7.04 0.07
C ARG A 671 10.69 7.92 -0.59
N SER A 672 11.01 7.65 -1.86
CA SER A 672 11.53 8.67 -2.75
C SER A 672 10.36 9.41 -3.40
N CYS A 673 10.02 10.62 -2.91
CA CYS A 673 9.25 11.59 -3.69
C CYS A 673 9.92 11.64 -5.07
N PRO A 674 9.28 11.08 -6.11
CA PRO A 674 9.81 11.22 -7.44
C PRO A 674 9.64 12.69 -7.82
N TYR A 675 10.41 13.12 -8.82
CA TYR A 675 9.89 14.09 -9.77
C TYR A 675 8.39 13.91 -10.02
#